data_AF-A0A2A2L5Z2-F1
#
_entry.id   AF-A0A2A2L5Z2-F1
#
_cell.length_a   1.000
_cell.length_b   1.000
_cell.length_c   1.000
_cell.angle_alpha   90.00
_cell.angle_beta   90.00
_cell.angle_gamma   90.00
#
_symmetry.space_group_name_H-M   'P 1'
#
loop_
_entity.id
_entity.type
_entity.pdbx_description
1 polymer ?
#
loop_
_entity_poly.entity_id
_entity_poly.type
_entity_poly.pdbx_seq_one_letter_code
_entity_poly.pdbx_strand_id
1 'polypeptide(L)'
;MYTTCKQKNLPTKHRHNEYGSCMEGLSAAVKNNTIITGVIGAIKWTGGVFAKRGDPDDIFGSVVEKYTMANQENGIRTMLTAHDYLGYSVDIGRFGFWYENGQKNTIVSGATRFGQHGAVVFLPFIQDSDDQLTFNEDKFVLNGTKMGSAFGYSIKAVDLNADGFDDLVVGAPFEHRSDSDGHFGGVVYVFFSQGTQREKHQSDKVFFEPIVLKNPGYYSQFGLSITSLGNVDGDNNNYQDFAVGAPFANEGVGAVYVYLGDANIKKFKKKPAQVIKGSDLPGLNGLKMKSFGFSLSGAIDMDDNGYPDLLIGAPLVDSAVLFRARPVISIKVSHTISKKMIDIERGEKCPYRSNTCFPLTMEILVDKNNQTNLIDLNNNDGFMCNLEAHDEAAKDWINPLKFKFTVSIRNEQKPSLPAEGRNIVDLKMYPILNKYTANYEFTVPFNTRCGDDQVCQTDLILQANFVDIQRTEKGFIRNVGEKDYLDIAFNVVNKKEKAYRASLYVTYDAEELELPSIQGGNQKLTLETIGKNVAHVILGNPLDPDQEKKFNIRFKLVRGRTEGIGRPLKFKAIANSTSVETNEADNTWEEEVQIIKRAELELIGTSDPAVIHFSGAPKGLAVMELEEDLGVMIRHNYTVHNKGPWTVRNVVAKIDWPYEIMSKFGFKGKWALYLLDIPTITTHYIDGTMDVRRCHVEQEIEQVNPLDIKLNTRYRTHLTEPVKRHNVKRARSKRDVEPEAQPQSSGEVSSASFFSSRISPHKKDENGQQIDVVTISCTEKTARCFTVACYFDFIDANSAPVIDFRARLWNSSFTGDYNDVEYVEIASHGRLEVDASQGIEDDPTNNVAQATTIAYPDRPAIGEPRPAPWWLYLISVLIGLLILAILAYILYKCGFFKRKRVDEPSLYTAELKHEREQWAQSQM
;
A
#
# COMPACT_ATOMS: atom_id res chain seq x y z
N MET A 1 -42.84 37.05 -37.31
CA MET A 1 -42.10 36.57 -36.13
C MET A 1 -40.65 37.00 -36.24
N TYR A 2 -40.26 38.06 -35.55
CA TYR A 2 -38.85 38.44 -35.46
C TYR A 2 -38.19 37.44 -34.48
N THR A 3 -37.23 36.64 -34.93
CA THR A 3 -36.33 35.94 -34.00
C THR A 3 -35.64 36.99 -33.12
N THR A 4 -35.44 36.79 -31.81
CA THR A 4 -34.96 37.85 -30.90
C THR A 4 -33.60 38.44 -31.33
N CYS A 5 -32.71 37.60 -31.83
CA CYS A 5 -31.44 37.99 -32.46
C CYS A 5 -31.57 38.67 -33.85
N LYS A 6 -32.80 39.07 -34.21
CA LYS A 6 -33.13 39.89 -35.37
C LYS A 6 -33.92 41.17 -35.01
N GLN A 7 -33.96 41.57 -33.74
CA GLN A 7 -34.65 42.77 -33.24
C GLN A 7 -34.23 44.08 -33.92
N LYS A 8 -35.16 45.05 -33.90
CA LYS A 8 -35.09 46.35 -34.61
C LYS A 8 -33.94 47.25 -34.14
N ASN A 9 -33.48 47.08 -32.91
CA ASN A 9 -32.51 47.95 -32.26
C ASN A 9 -31.10 47.35 -32.15
N LEU A 10 -30.84 46.18 -32.76
CA LEU A 10 -29.51 45.57 -32.80
C LEU A 10 -28.69 46.10 -33.99
N PRO A 11 -27.36 46.29 -33.85
CA PRO A 11 -26.51 46.72 -34.95
C PRO A 11 -26.63 45.78 -36.16
N THR A 12 -26.82 46.36 -37.35
CA THR A 12 -26.91 45.60 -38.60
C THR A 12 -25.52 45.18 -39.12
N LYS A 13 -24.48 45.94 -38.78
CA LYS A 13 -23.08 45.68 -39.15
C LYS A 13 -22.51 44.53 -38.31
N HIS A 14 -21.81 43.58 -38.94
CA HIS A 14 -21.24 42.36 -38.31
C HIS A 14 -22.25 41.38 -37.66
N ARG A 15 -23.55 41.54 -37.95
CA ARG A 15 -24.63 40.72 -37.36
C ARG A 15 -24.45 39.21 -37.52
N HIS A 16 -23.88 38.75 -38.64
CA HIS A 16 -23.56 37.32 -38.82
C HIS A 16 -22.53 36.83 -37.79
N ASN A 17 -21.49 37.62 -37.53
CA ASN A 17 -20.41 37.27 -36.60
C ASN A 17 -20.84 37.40 -35.14
N GLU A 18 -21.74 38.35 -34.83
CA GLU A 18 -22.19 38.59 -33.47
C GLU A 18 -23.43 37.77 -33.09
N TYR A 19 -24.37 37.54 -34.01
CA TYR A 19 -25.66 36.92 -33.68
C TYR A 19 -25.98 35.70 -34.53
N GLY A 20 -25.10 35.29 -35.46
CA GLY A 20 -25.30 34.11 -36.31
C GLY A 20 -25.43 32.80 -35.52
N SER A 21 -24.79 32.72 -34.35
CA SER A 21 -24.81 31.55 -33.45
C SER A 21 -25.67 31.76 -32.21
N CYS A 22 -26.67 32.66 -32.25
CA CYS A 22 -27.45 33.10 -31.08
C CYS A 22 -27.92 31.98 -30.13
N MET A 23 -28.39 30.85 -30.67
CA MET A 23 -28.88 29.70 -29.89
C MET A 23 -29.94 30.09 -28.84
N GLU A 24 -30.89 30.94 -29.23
CA GLU A 24 -32.04 31.29 -28.39
C GLU A 24 -32.81 30.04 -27.99
N GLY A 25 -33.12 29.92 -26.70
CA GLY A 25 -33.93 28.83 -26.17
C GLY A 25 -33.13 27.59 -25.79
N LEU A 26 -31.79 27.66 -25.71
CA LEU A 26 -31.02 26.59 -25.06
C LEU A 26 -31.49 26.37 -23.62
N SER A 27 -31.82 27.47 -22.93
CA SER A 27 -32.52 27.46 -21.66
C SER A 27 -33.78 28.32 -21.76
N ALA A 28 -34.82 27.92 -21.04
CA ALA A 28 -36.06 28.68 -20.96
C ALA A 28 -36.74 28.49 -19.59
N ALA A 29 -37.42 29.52 -19.14
CA ALA A 29 -38.27 29.49 -17.96
C ALA A 29 -39.56 30.26 -18.23
N VAL A 30 -40.68 29.75 -17.71
CA VAL A 30 -41.99 30.38 -17.79
C VAL A 30 -42.59 30.46 -16.40
N LYS A 31 -42.87 31.68 -15.92
CA LYS A 31 -43.45 31.93 -14.59
C LYS A 31 -44.27 33.22 -14.63
N ASN A 32 -45.51 33.21 -14.14
CA ASN A 32 -46.40 34.40 -14.06
C ASN A 32 -46.45 35.21 -15.36
N ASN A 33 -46.83 34.57 -16.48
CA ASN A 33 -46.87 35.14 -17.84
C ASN A 33 -45.56 35.78 -18.32
N THR A 34 -44.45 35.49 -17.65
CA THR A 34 -43.11 35.93 -18.06
C THR A 34 -42.39 34.75 -18.71
N ILE A 35 -41.98 34.94 -19.97
CA ILE A 35 -41.16 34.00 -20.75
C ILE A 35 -39.73 34.52 -20.74
N ILE A 36 -38.79 33.68 -20.36
CA ILE A 36 -37.37 34.00 -20.31
C ILE A 36 -36.62 32.95 -21.10
N THR A 37 -35.68 33.39 -21.94
CA THR A 37 -34.86 32.52 -22.78
C THR A 37 -33.40 32.95 -22.73
N GLY A 38 -32.50 31.97 -22.69
CA GLY A 38 -31.07 32.19 -22.83
C GLY A 38 -30.66 32.33 -24.30
N VAL A 39 -29.70 33.22 -24.57
CA VAL A 39 -29.11 33.48 -25.90
C VAL A 39 -27.58 33.41 -25.83
N ILE A 40 -27.07 32.19 -25.67
CA ILE A 40 -25.68 31.92 -25.22
C ILE A 40 -24.63 32.22 -26.29
N GLY A 41 -24.93 31.96 -27.56
CA GLY A 41 -23.95 32.17 -28.64
C GLY A 41 -23.97 33.59 -29.20
N ALA A 42 -24.76 34.48 -28.60
CA ALA A 42 -24.72 35.90 -28.93
C ALA A 42 -23.35 36.51 -28.54
N ILE A 43 -22.87 37.41 -29.40
CA ILE A 43 -21.69 38.25 -29.27
C ILE A 43 -20.46 37.42 -28.89
N LYS A 44 -19.95 36.62 -29.83
CA LYS A 44 -18.78 35.74 -29.60
C LYS A 44 -18.93 34.92 -28.30
N TRP A 45 -20.11 34.34 -28.11
CA TRP A 45 -20.44 33.52 -26.95
C TRP A 45 -20.29 34.22 -25.59
N THR A 46 -20.33 35.56 -25.54
CA THR A 46 -20.57 36.25 -24.26
C THR A 46 -21.89 35.79 -23.66
N GLY A 47 -22.88 35.57 -24.51
CA GLY A 47 -24.21 35.12 -24.12
C GLY A 47 -25.14 36.25 -23.69
N GLY A 48 -26.31 35.89 -23.19
CA GLY A 48 -27.34 36.86 -22.84
C GLY A 48 -28.67 36.24 -22.47
N VAL A 49 -29.62 37.10 -22.15
CA VAL A 49 -30.99 36.74 -21.80
C VAL A 49 -31.97 37.62 -22.58
N PHE A 50 -33.04 37.01 -23.05
CA PHE A 50 -34.23 37.70 -23.55
C PHE A 50 -35.41 37.34 -22.64
N ALA A 51 -36.15 38.36 -22.21
CA ALA A 51 -37.31 38.19 -21.36
C ALA A 51 -38.48 39.01 -21.87
N LYS A 52 -39.67 38.43 -21.76
CA LYS A 52 -40.93 39.04 -22.16
C LYS A 52 -41.98 38.76 -21.10
N ARG A 53 -42.74 39.79 -20.71
CA ARG A 53 -43.94 39.66 -19.87
C ARG A 53 -45.16 39.92 -20.74
N GLY A 54 -45.98 38.88 -20.87
CA GLY A 54 -47.24 38.93 -21.60
C GLY A 54 -48.38 39.53 -20.78
N ASP A 55 -49.48 39.83 -21.45
CA ASP A 55 -50.75 40.18 -20.82
C ASP A 55 -51.26 38.99 -19.98
N PRO A 56 -51.88 39.22 -18.80
CA PRO A 56 -52.61 38.18 -18.05
C PRO A 56 -53.49 37.26 -18.92
N ASP A 57 -54.18 37.82 -19.91
CA ASP A 57 -55.15 37.10 -20.75
C ASP A 57 -54.54 36.54 -22.06
N ASP A 58 -53.36 37.03 -22.47
CA ASP A 58 -52.63 36.55 -23.65
C ASP A 58 -51.11 36.61 -23.42
N ILE A 59 -50.50 35.44 -23.18
CA ILE A 59 -49.05 35.30 -23.00
C ILE A 59 -48.24 35.73 -24.25
N PHE A 60 -48.87 35.74 -25.43
CA PHE A 60 -48.23 36.19 -26.67
C PHE A 60 -48.42 37.70 -26.92
N GLY A 61 -49.41 38.35 -26.31
CA GLY A 61 -49.59 39.80 -26.25
C GLY A 61 -48.53 40.43 -25.36
N SER A 62 -47.58 41.19 -25.94
CA SER A 62 -46.41 41.70 -25.19
C SER A 62 -46.70 43.02 -24.50
N VAL A 63 -46.43 43.11 -23.19
CA VAL A 63 -46.51 44.37 -22.43
C VAL A 63 -45.11 44.92 -22.11
N VAL A 64 -44.14 44.03 -21.84
CA VAL A 64 -42.75 44.39 -21.53
C VAL A 64 -41.80 43.42 -22.22
N GLU A 65 -40.81 43.92 -22.96
CA GLU A 65 -39.74 43.14 -23.58
C GLU A 65 -38.39 43.70 -23.15
N LYS A 66 -37.49 42.85 -22.63
CA LYS A 66 -36.14 43.26 -22.23
C LYS A 66 -35.07 42.28 -22.72
N TYR A 67 -33.90 42.81 -23.08
CA TYR A 67 -32.78 41.99 -23.56
C TYR A 67 -31.41 42.54 -23.17
N THR A 68 -30.43 41.64 -23.02
CA THR A 68 -29.06 41.98 -22.59
C THR A 68 -28.11 42.36 -23.74
N MET A 69 -28.58 42.27 -24.99
CA MET A 69 -27.73 42.31 -26.20
C MET A 69 -27.42 43.73 -26.73
N ALA A 70 -27.98 44.79 -26.14
CA ALA A 70 -27.71 46.18 -26.52
C ALA A 70 -26.29 46.64 -26.11
N ASN A 71 -25.76 47.67 -26.78
CA ASN A 71 -24.48 48.30 -26.46
C ASN A 71 -24.73 49.62 -25.70
N GLN A 72 -24.44 49.67 -24.40
CA GLN A 72 -24.50 50.88 -23.57
C GLN A 72 -23.48 50.88 -22.42
N GLU A 73 -23.19 52.07 -21.89
CA GLU A 73 -22.54 52.29 -20.59
C GLU A 73 -23.44 51.69 -19.48
N ASN A 74 -22.88 50.85 -18.61
CA ASN A 74 -23.58 49.99 -17.62
C ASN A 74 -24.29 48.74 -18.19
N GLY A 75 -24.13 48.44 -19.48
CA GLY A 75 -24.56 47.16 -20.04
C GLY A 75 -23.84 45.97 -19.40
N ILE A 76 -24.47 44.80 -19.43
CA ILE A 76 -23.90 43.55 -18.88
C ILE A 76 -22.52 43.21 -19.48
N ARG A 77 -22.27 43.69 -20.72
CA ARG A 77 -20.98 43.60 -21.42
C ARG A 77 -19.81 44.32 -20.75
N THR A 78 -20.06 45.23 -19.81
CA THR A 78 -18.99 45.86 -19.01
C THR A 78 -18.34 44.88 -18.05
N MET A 79 -19.04 43.79 -17.70
CA MET A 79 -18.55 42.72 -16.84
C MET A 79 -18.18 41.46 -17.62
N LEU A 80 -18.98 41.09 -18.61
CA LEU A 80 -18.80 39.85 -19.35
C LEU A 80 -17.87 40.01 -20.55
N THR A 81 -17.06 38.99 -20.77
CA THR A 81 -16.13 38.86 -21.88
C THR A 81 -16.62 37.81 -22.88
N ALA A 82 -15.89 37.63 -23.99
CA ALA A 82 -16.20 36.59 -24.95
C ALA A 82 -16.08 35.20 -24.29
N HIS A 83 -17.02 34.30 -24.60
CA HIS A 83 -17.08 32.92 -24.09
C HIS A 83 -17.50 32.72 -22.63
N ASP A 84 -18.14 33.70 -21.98
CA ASP A 84 -18.65 33.54 -20.60
C ASP A 84 -19.96 32.75 -20.49
N TYR A 85 -20.67 32.56 -21.61
CA TYR A 85 -21.87 31.73 -21.76
C TYR A 85 -23.03 32.15 -20.84
N LEU A 86 -23.30 33.45 -20.69
CA LEU A 86 -24.51 33.91 -20.01
C LEU A 86 -25.77 33.37 -20.71
N GLY A 87 -26.79 33.02 -19.93
CA GLY A 87 -28.02 32.41 -20.46
C GLY A 87 -27.95 30.90 -20.52
N TYR A 88 -26.90 30.26 -19.97
CA TYR A 88 -26.79 28.80 -19.95
C TYR A 88 -27.96 28.14 -19.21
N SER A 89 -28.38 28.77 -18.11
CA SER A 89 -29.59 28.47 -17.36
C SER A 89 -30.29 29.79 -17.01
N VAL A 90 -31.61 29.76 -16.85
CA VAL A 90 -32.42 30.93 -16.51
C VAL A 90 -33.55 30.54 -15.57
N ASP A 91 -33.88 31.42 -14.62
CA ASP A 91 -35.10 31.37 -13.81
C ASP A 91 -35.49 32.79 -13.35
N ILE A 92 -36.63 32.95 -12.70
CA ILE A 92 -37.10 34.22 -12.13
C ILE A 92 -37.66 34.03 -10.73
N GLY A 93 -37.28 34.94 -9.84
CA GLY A 93 -37.63 34.88 -8.43
C GLY A 93 -37.75 36.25 -7.78
N ARG A 94 -38.09 36.19 -6.50
CA ARG A 94 -38.08 37.31 -5.54
C ARG A 94 -37.15 36.94 -4.39
N PHE A 95 -35.97 37.54 -4.31
CA PHE A 95 -34.94 37.15 -3.33
C PHE A 95 -34.79 38.14 -2.16
N GLY A 96 -35.36 39.34 -2.27
CA GLY A 96 -35.21 40.43 -1.29
C GLY A 96 -34.38 41.60 -1.81
N PHE A 97 -34.23 41.76 -3.12
CA PHE A 97 -33.59 42.96 -3.67
C PHE A 97 -34.52 44.18 -3.54
N TRP A 98 -33.93 45.36 -3.34
CA TRP A 98 -34.68 46.60 -3.10
C TRP A 98 -35.66 46.97 -4.22
N TYR A 99 -35.39 46.54 -5.46
CA TYR A 99 -36.18 46.87 -6.64
C TYR A 99 -37.31 45.88 -6.94
N GLU A 100 -37.44 44.80 -6.18
CA GLU A 100 -38.45 43.77 -6.44
C GLU A 100 -39.86 44.21 -6.05
N ASN A 101 -40.00 45.10 -5.06
CA ASN A 101 -41.29 45.67 -4.60
C ASN A 101 -42.39 44.61 -4.39
N GLY A 102 -42.03 43.47 -3.81
CA GLY A 102 -42.96 42.38 -3.51
C GLY A 102 -43.30 41.46 -4.70
N GLN A 103 -42.74 41.70 -5.89
CA GLN A 103 -42.99 40.90 -7.09
C GLN A 103 -41.74 40.12 -7.52
N LYS A 104 -41.95 39.04 -8.30
CA LYS A 104 -40.86 38.28 -8.93
C LYS A 104 -40.30 39.07 -10.13
N ASN A 105 -39.39 39.98 -9.84
CA ASN A 105 -38.80 40.92 -10.79
C ASN A 105 -37.28 40.75 -10.93
N THR A 106 -36.72 39.64 -10.46
CA THR A 106 -35.28 39.35 -10.62
C THR A 106 -35.08 38.12 -11.47
N ILE A 107 -34.52 38.33 -12.66
CA ILE A 107 -34.09 37.25 -13.53
C ILE A 107 -32.71 36.78 -13.06
N VAL A 108 -32.56 35.48 -12.92
CA VAL A 108 -31.30 34.85 -12.53
C VAL A 108 -30.80 34.04 -13.71
N SER A 109 -29.53 34.22 -14.06
CA SER A 109 -28.94 33.52 -15.20
C SER A 109 -27.53 33.01 -14.92
N GLY A 110 -27.28 31.77 -15.33
CA GLY A 110 -25.97 31.15 -15.26
C GLY A 110 -25.05 31.60 -16.38
N ALA A 111 -23.81 31.95 -16.02
CA ALA A 111 -22.69 32.22 -16.90
C ALA A 111 -21.57 31.20 -16.58
N THR A 112 -21.69 30.01 -17.14
CA THR A 112 -20.92 28.81 -16.70
C THR A 112 -19.41 28.91 -16.92
N ARG A 113 -18.95 29.84 -17.77
CA ARG A 113 -17.53 30.03 -18.07
C ARG A 113 -16.96 31.34 -17.54
N PHE A 114 -17.78 32.18 -16.92
CA PHE A 114 -17.36 33.43 -16.33
C PHE A 114 -16.20 33.21 -15.34
N GLY A 115 -15.10 33.95 -15.51
CA GLY A 115 -13.92 33.82 -14.65
C GLY A 115 -13.30 32.42 -14.62
N GLN A 116 -13.62 31.55 -15.59
CA GLN A 116 -13.26 30.13 -15.65
C GLN A 116 -13.81 29.26 -14.50
N HIS A 117 -14.52 29.83 -13.53
CA HIS A 117 -15.16 29.12 -12.43
C HIS A 117 -16.68 29.05 -12.57
N GLY A 118 -17.28 29.93 -13.38
CA GLY A 118 -18.72 30.09 -13.56
C GLY A 118 -19.33 31.07 -12.56
N ALA A 119 -20.44 31.71 -12.93
CA ALA A 119 -21.15 32.65 -12.08
C ALA A 119 -22.65 32.59 -12.28
N VAL A 120 -23.39 33.15 -11.33
CA VAL A 120 -24.82 33.41 -11.43
C VAL A 120 -25.06 34.91 -11.35
N VAL A 121 -25.67 35.44 -12.40
CA VAL A 121 -25.90 36.88 -12.61
C VAL A 121 -27.37 37.21 -12.33
N PHE A 122 -27.60 38.25 -11.53
CA PHE A 122 -28.94 38.73 -11.18
C PHE A 122 -29.26 40.00 -11.95
N LEU A 123 -30.40 39.99 -12.63
CA LEU A 123 -30.80 41.03 -13.57
C LEU A 123 -32.19 41.58 -13.20
N PRO A 124 -32.29 42.89 -12.90
CA PRO A 124 -33.56 43.55 -12.64
C PRO A 124 -34.48 43.52 -13.86
N PHE A 125 -35.66 42.92 -13.73
CA PHE A 125 -36.72 42.89 -14.73
C PHE A 125 -37.92 43.70 -14.25
N ILE A 126 -37.76 45.02 -14.34
CA ILE A 126 -38.71 46.03 -13.88
C ILE A 126 -39.42 46.62 -15.10
N GLN A 127 -40.70 46.98 -14.94
CA GLN A 127 -41.44 47.69 -15.99
C GLN A 127 -41.04 49.17 -15.99
N ASP A 128 -40.25 49.57 -16.98
CA ASP A 128 -39.85 50.94 -17.26
C ASP A 128 -39.89 51.18 -18.79
N SER A 129 -39.48 52.37 -19.24
CA SER A 129 -39.45 52.70 -20.66
C SER A 129 -38.24 52.14 -21.42
N ASP A 130 -37.36 51.37 -20.78
CA ASP A 130 -36.13 50.86 -21.37
C ASP A 130 -36.28 49.39 -21.77
N ASP A 131 -36.03 49.09 -23.04
CA ASP A 131 -36.07 47.73 -23.59
C ASP A 131 -34.81 46.92 -23.20
N GLN A 132 -33.89 47.48 -22.42
CA GLN A 132 -32.64 46.82 -22.04
C GLN A 132 -32.73 46.15 -20.67
N LEU A 133 -32.09 44.98 -20.60
CA LEU A 133 -31.85 44.26 -19.34
C LEU A 133 -30.40 44.54 -18.93
N THR A 134 -30.21 45.51 -18.03
CA THR A 134 -28.89 45.99 -17.57
C THR A 134 -28.71 45.79 -16.08
N PHE A 135 -27.49 46.02 -15.58
CA PHE A 135 -27.28 46.10 -14.14
C PHE A 135 -27.83 47.44 -13.62
N ASN A 136 -28.39 47.42 -12.41
CA ASN A 136 -28.59 48.63 -11.65
C ASN A 136 -27.27 49.04 -10.95
N GLU A 137 -27.33 50.13 -10.19
CA GLU A 137 -26.22 50.63 -9.36
C GLU A 137 -25.70 49.58 -8.37
N ASP A 138 -26.56 48.64 -7.95
CA ASP A 138 -26.29 47.58 -6.97
C ASP A 138 -26.09 46.20 -7.62
N LYS A 139 -25.27 46.20 -8.68
CA LYS A 139 -24.83 45.01 -9.39
C LYS A 139 -24.53 43.85 -8.44
N PHE A 140 -25.19 42.71 -8.67
CA PHE A 140 -25.03 41.53 -7.84
C PHE A 140 -24.76 40.26 -8.66
N VAL A 141 -23.69 39.55 -8.31
CA VAL A 141 -23.24 38.32 -8.97
C VAL A 141 -22.69 37.36 -7.92
N LEU A 142 -23.11 36.10 -8.00
CA LEU A 142 -22.54 35.01 -7.21
C LEU A 142 -21.47 34.29 -8.03
N ASN A 143 -20.24 34.24 -7.51
CA ASN A 143 -19.12 33.59 -8.19
C ASN A 143 -18.94 32.14 -7.70
N GLY A 144 -18.69 31.24 -8.65
CA GLY A 144 -18.20 29.90 -8.36
C GLY A 144 -16.80 29.94 -7.72
N THR A 145 -16.50 28.97 -6.86
CA THR A 145 -15.24 28.95 -6.11
C THR A 145 -14.14 28.10 -6.76
N LYS A 146 -14.51 27.20 -7.68
CA LYS A 146 -13.59 26.24 -8.30
C LYS A 146 -13.50 26.42 -9.81
N MET A 147 -12.27 26.44 -10.31
CA MET A 147 -11.97 26.46 -11.74
C MET A 147 -12.57 25.23 -12.43
N GLY A 148 -13.22 25.44 -13.58
CA GLY A 148 -13.82 24.37 -14.39
C GLY A 148 -15.09 23.76 -13.80
N SER A 149 -15.61 24.27 -12.68
CA SER A 149 -16.78 23.70 -12.01
C SER A 149 -18.11 23.88 -12.77
N ALA A 150 -18.13 24.84 -13.70
CA ALA A 150 -19.32 25.33 -14.39
C ALA A 150 -20.44 25.75 -13.43
N PHE A 151 -20.08 26.45 -12.34
CA PHE A 151 -21.06 27.02 -11.42
C PHE A 151 -22.10 27.86 -12.17
N GLY A 152 -23.39 27.60 -11.93
CA GLY A 152 -24.50 28.17 -12.70
C GLY A 152 -24.98 27.29 -13.86
N TYR A 153 -24.55 26.03 -13.94
CA TYR A 153 -25.00 25.11 -15.00
C TYR A 153 -26.50 24.86 -14.95
N SER A 154 -27.03 24.62 -13.76
CA SER A 154 -28.46 24.48 -13.48
C SER A 154 -28.82 25.42 -12.32
N ILE A 155 -29.99 26.05 -12.41
CA ILE A 155 -30.45 27.02 -11.42
C ILE A 155 -31.92 26.78 -11.16
N LYS A 156 -32.34 26.89 -9.91
CA LYS A 156 -33.76 26.90 -9.53
C LYS A 156 -34.03 27.91 -8.42
N ALA A 157 -35.02 28.76 -8.65
CA ALA A 157 -35.56 29.68 -7.65
C ALA A 157 -36.80 29.05 -6.98
N VAL A 158 -36.71 28.80 -5.67
CA VAL A 158 -37.74 28.09 -4.88
C VAL A 158 -37.67 28.51 -3.41
N ASP A 159 -38.80 28.80 -2.79
CA ASP A 159 -38.93 29.17 -1.37
C ASP A 159 -38.92 27.91 -0.48
N LEU A 160 -37.75 27.51 0.03
CA LEU A 160 -37.55 26.24 0.75
C LEU A 160 -37.96 26.31 2.23
N ASN A 161 -38.05 27.52 2.79
CA ASN A 161 -38.36 27.76 4.20
C ASN A 161 -39.73 28.44 4.42
N ALA A 162 -40.50 28.64 3.35
CA ALA A 162 -41.84 29.23 3.33
C ALA A 162 -41.89 30.65 3.94
N ASP A 163 -40.85 31.46 3.72
CA ASP A 163 -40.78 32.84 4.22
C ASP A 163 -41.30 33.90 3.24
N GLY A 164 -41.72 33.48 2.03
CA GLY A 164 -42.24 34.34 0.97
C GLY A 164 -41.17 34.94 0.05
N PHE A 165 -39.90 34.62 0.27
CA PHE A 165 -38.78 34.93 -0.60
C PHE A 165 -38.23 33.63 -1.21
N ASP A 166 -38.00 33.63 -2.52
CA ASP A 166 -37.40 32.50 -3.19
C ASP A 166 -35.93 32.35 -2.74
N ASP A 167 -35.52 31.13 -2.40
CA ASP A 167 -34.12 30.74 -2.26
C ASP A 167 -33.55 30.33 -3.62
N LEU A 168 -32.22 30.21 -3.68
CA LEU A 168 -31.54 29.85 -4.93
C LEU A 168 -30.75 28.54 -4.78
N VAL A 169 -31.08 27.56 -5.61
CA VAL A 169 -30.33 26.31 -5.74
C VAL A 169 -29.52 26.34 -7.03
N VAL A 170 -28.20 26.16 -6.93
CA VAL A 170 -27.25 26.30 -8.05
C VAL A 170 -26.39 25.04 -8.19
N GLY A 171 -26.38 24.47 -9.39
CA GLY A 171 -25.54 23.32 -9.74
C GLY A 171 -24.16 23.72 -10.26
N ALA A 172 -23.15 22.97 -9.81
CA ALA A 172 -21.78 22.97 -10.31
C ALA A 172 -21.35 21.51 -10.60
N PRO A 173 -21.89 20.88 -11.67
CA PRO A 173 -21.77 19.44 -11.91
C PRO A 173 -20.34 18.97 -12.21
N PHE A 174 -19.43 19.86 -12.58
CA PHE A 174 -18.04 19.53 -12.87
C PHE A 174 -17.08 19.92 -11.73
N GLU A 175 -17.62 20.33 -10.57
CA GLU A 175 -16.81 20.56 -9.38
C GLU A 175 -16.36 19.25 -8.75
N HIS A 176 -15.06 19.08 -8.57
CA HIS A 176 -14.50 17.92 -7.87
C HIS A 176 -14.05 18.29 -6.46
N ARG A 177 -14.48 17.51 -5.46
CA ARG A 177 -14.03 17.62 -4.07
C ARG A 177 -13.59 16.26 -3.52
N SER A 178 -12.59 16.30 -2.66
CA SER A 178 -12.10 15.14 -1.91
C SER A 178 -11.96 15.56 -0.44
N ASP A 179 -12.69 14.90 0.45
CA ASP A 179 -12.60 15.12 1.89
C ASP A 179 -12.77 13.81 2.66
N SER A 180 -12.84 13.85 4.00
CA SER A 180 -12.97 12.65 4.84
C SER A 180 -14.21 11.82 4.54
N ASP A 181 -15.25 12.42 3.95
CA ASP A 181 -16.50 11.74 3.59
C ASP A 181 -16.43 11.05 2.22
N GLY A 182 -15.31 11.21 1.48
CA GLY A 182 -15.03 10.54 0.22
C GLY A 182 -14.72 11.51 -0.93
N HIS A 183 -15.05 11.07 -2.15
CA HIS A 183 -14.81 11.81 -3.38
C HIS A 183 -16.13 12.14 -4.07
N PHE A 184 -16.26 13.38 -4.51
CA PHE A 184 -17.49 13.98 -5.00
C PHE A 184 -17.25 14.57 -6.39
N GLY A 185 -18.03 14.12 -7.38
CA GLY A 185 -18.05 14.63 -8.74
C GLY A 185 -19.35 15.38 -8.99
N GLY A 186 -19.31 16.70 -8.82
CA GLY A 186 -20.46 17.58 -8.86
C GLY A 186 -20.92 18.02 -7.47
N VAL A 187 -21.32 19.28 -7.38
CA VAL A 187 -21.74 19.93 -6.14
C VAL A 187 -22.98 20.80 -6.41
N VAL A 188 -23.86 20.91 -5.42
CA VAL A 188 -24.97 21.85 -5.44
C VAL A 188 -24.85 22.84 -4.28
N TYR A 189 -25.08 24.11 -4.56
CA TYR A 189 -25.08 25.19 -3.58
C TYR A 189 -26.53 25.63 -3.34
N VAL A 190 -26.93 25.71 -2.08
CA VAL A 190 -28.23 26.23 -1.65
C VAL A 190 -27.99 27.56 -0.95
N PHE A 191 -28.43 28.65 -1.57
CA PHE A 191 -28.38 30.00 -1.03
C PHE A 191 -29.76 30.36 -0.49
N PHE A 192 -29.90 30.30 0.84
CA PHE A 192 -31.09 30.79 1.50
C PHE A 192 -31.13 32.31 1.45
N SER A 193 -32.28 32.86 1.07
CA SER A 193 -32.56 34.29 1.18
C SER A 193 -32.64 34.67 2.66
N GLN A 194 -32.54 35.96 2.95
CA GLN A 194 -32.62 36.46 4.33
C GLN A 194 -34.05 36.78 4.77
N GLY A 195 -35.06 36.39 3.98
CA GLY A 195 -36.48 36.58 4.30
C GLY A 195 -36.91 38.03 4.46
N THR A 196 -36.11 38.99 3.96
CA THR A 196 -36.35 40.43 4.11
C THR A 196 -35.88 41.21 2.89
N GLN A 197 -36.62 42.25 2.51
CA GLN A 197 -36.21 43.16 1.45
C GLN A 197 -35.08 44.07 1.94
N ARG A 198 -33.99 44.13 1.18
CA ARG A 198 -32.81 44.95 1.46
C ARG A 198 -32.99 46.37 0.97
N GLU A 199 -32.25 47.29 1.56
CA GLU A 199 -32.14 48.67 1.06
C GLU A 199 -31.22 48.74 -0.16
N LYS A 200 -31.26 49.88 -0.85
CA LYS A 200 -30.32 50.20 -1.93
C LYS A 200 -28.87 50.11 -1.40
N HIS A 201 -27.95 49.57 -2.19
CA HIS A 201 -26.55 49.28 -1.85
C HIS A 201 -26.32 48.19 -0.79
N GLN A 202 -27.32 47.34 -0.53
CA GLN A 202 -27.20 46.20 0.39
C GLN A 202 -27.46 44.84 -0.30
N SER A 203 -27.30 44.79 -1.63
CA SER A 203 -27.48 43.56 -2.42
C SER A 203 -26.57 42.40 -1.97
N ASP A 204 -25.39 42.71 -1.43
CA ASP A 204 -24.43 41.74 -0.87
C ASP A 204 -25.00 40.95 0.32
N LYS A 205 -26.03 41.47 1.00
CA LYS A 205 -26.64 40.87 2.18
C LYS A 205 -27.92 40.09 1.88
N VAL A 206 -28.29 39.89 0.61
CA VAL A 206 -29.56 39.24 0.23
C VAL A 206 -29.58 37.77 0.62
N PHE A 207 -28.44 37.08 0.53
CA PHE A 207 -28.32 35.66 0.84
C PHE A 207 -27.51 35.41 2.11
N PHE A 208 -27.74 34.27 2.75
CA PHE A 208 -26.80 33.69 3.72
C PHE A 208 -25.63 33.01 3.00
N GLU A 209 -24.60 32.64 3.76
CA GLU A 209 -23.56 31.74 3.27
C GLU A 209 -24.16 30.43 2.73
N PRO A 210 -23.70 29.92 1.58
CA PRO A 210 -24.34 28.79 0.93
C PRO A 210 -24.13 27.50 1.70
N ILE A 211 -25.20 26.70 1.76
CA ILE A 211 -25.11 25.30 2.14
C ILE A 211 -24.65 24.49 0.94
N VAL A 212 -23.52 23.81 1.09
CA VAL A 212 -22.97 22.96 0.04
C VAL A 212 -23.46 21.52 0.21
N LEU A 213 -24.13 21.01 -0.81
CA LEU A 213 -24.61 19.64 -0.93
C LEU A 213 -23.65 18.84 -1.81
N LYS A 214 -23.24 17.68 -1.29
CA LYS A 214 -22.29 16.76 -1.94
C LYS A 214 -22.82 15.33 -1.80
N ASN A 215 -22.67 14.52 -2.86
CA ASN A 215 -23.00 13.10 -2.84
C ASN A 215 -21.85 12.26 -3.42
N PRO A 216 -21.48 11.14 -2.77
CA PRO A 216 -20.32 10.35 -3.19
C PRO A 216 -20.41 9.88 -4.66
N GLY A 217 -19.28 9.93 -5.37
CA GLY A 217 -19.12 9.41 -6.73
C GLY A 217 -18.19 10.29 -7.56
N TYR A 218 -17.08 9.73 -8.05
CA TYR A 218 -15.99 10.46 -8.72
C TYR A 218 -16.41 11.26 -9.97
N TYR A 219 -17.48 10.84 -10.65
CA TYR A 219 -17.97 11.46 -11.88
C TYR A 219 -19.49 11.45 -11.98
N SER A 220 -20.19 11.56 -10.85
CA SER A 220 -21.66 11.47 -10.84
C SER A 220 -22.35 12.64 -11.57
N GLN A 221 -21.63 13.76 -11.71
CA GLN A 221 -22.13 15.05 -12.21
C GLN A 221 -23.36 15.49 -11.42
N PHE A 222 -23.28 15.35 -10.10
CA PHE A 222 -24.33 15.77 -9.18
C PHE A 222 -24.58 17.29 -9.32
N GLY A 223 -25.83 17.68 -9.54
CA GLY A 223 -26.19 19.07 -9.82
C GLY A 223 -26.31 19.40 -11.31
N LEU A 224 -26.30 18.41 -12.20
CA LEU A 224 -26.51 18.65 -13.63
C LEU A 224 -27.93 19.13 -13.92
N SER A 225 -28.92 18.57 -13.21
CA SER A 225 -30.32 18.96 -13.31
C SER A 225 -30.90 19.22 -11.92
N ILE A 226 -31.76 20.24 -11.81
CA ILE A 226 -32.42 20.64 -10.56
C ILE A 226 -33.87 20.99 -10.90
N THR A 227 -34.82 20.52 -10.10
CA THR A 227 -36.23 20.92 -10.19
C THR A 227 -36.79 21.17 -8.80
N SER A 228 -37.78 22.06 -8.71
CA SER A 228 -38.66 22.10 -7.54
C SER A 228 -39.61 20.91 -7.60
N LEU A 229 -39.94 20.36 -6.43
CA LEU A 229 -40.91 19.30 -6.26
C LEU A 229 -42.23 19.79 -5.69
N GLY A 230 -42.35 21.06 -5.29
CA GLY A 230 -43.47 21.48 -4.45
C GLY A 230 -43.33 20.94 -3.03
N ASN A 231 -44.43 20.90 -2.27
CA ASN A 231 -44.50 20.24 -0.97
C ASN A 231 -44.75 18.73 -1.17
N VAL A 232 -43.69 17.94 -1.40
CA VAL A 232 -43.80 16.52 -1.79
C VAL A 232 -44.06 15.60 -0.60
N ASP A 233 -43.69 16.02 0.61
CA ASP A 233 -43.99 15.27 1.83
C ASP A 233 -45.30 15.73 2.52
N GLY A 234 -45.98 16.73 1.96
CA GLY A 234 -47.29 17.20 2.41
C GLY A 234 -47.26 17.79 3.81
N ASP A 235 -46.16 18.43 4.18
CA ASP A 235 -45.98 19.04 5.49
C ASP A 235 -46.96 20.22 5.69
N ASN A 236 -47.33 20.50 6.95
CA ASN A 236 -48.33 21.52 7.27
C ASN A 236 -47.83 22.97 7.11
N ASN A 237 -46.51 23.16 7.06
CA ASN A 237 -45.95 24.50 6.89
C ASN A 237 -45.76 24.86 5.42
N ASN A 238 -46.06 23.94 4.51
CA ASN A 238 -45.95 24.11 3.08
C ASN A 238 -44.53 24.45 2.61
N TYR A 239 -43.52 23.86 3.25
CA TYR A 239 -42.13 23.98 2.82
C TYR A 239 -42.01 23.37 1.42
N GLN A 240 -41.31 24.07 0.53
CA GLN A 240 -41.08 23.54 -0.81
C GLN A 240 -39.83 22.66 -0.82
N ASP A 241 -39.90 21.60 -1.61
CA ASP A 241 -38.86 20.60 -1.76
C ASP A 241 -38.24 20.68 -3.15
N PHE A 242 -37.10 20.00 -3.31
CA PHE A 242 -36.42 19.95 -4.60
C PHE A 242 -35.71 18.62 -4.86
N ALA A 243 -35.51 18.33 -6.13
CA ALA A 243 -34.75 17.17 -6.60
C ALA A 243 -33.52 17.60 -7.39
N VAL A 244 -32.45 16.82 -7.24
CA VAL A 244 -31.18 17.01 -7.95
C VAL A 244 -30.81 15.73 -8.69
N GLY A 245 -30.48 15.85 -9.97
CA GLY A 245 -30.01 14.74 -10.79
C GLY A 245 -28.49 14.58 -10.77
N ALA A 246 -28.07 13.31 -10.84
CA ALA A 246 -26.70 12.90 -11.10
C ALA A 246 -26.72 11.79 -12.16
N PRO A 247 -26.88 12.15 -13.45
CA PRO A 247 -27.11 11.17 -14.52
C PRO A 247 -25.98 10.17 -14.72
N PHE A 248 -24.77 10.47 -14.26
CA PHE A 248 -23.59 9.61 -14.43
C PHE A 248 -23.18 8.90 -13.13
N ALA A 249 -23.98 9.00 -12.06
CA ALA A 249 -23.80 8.21 -10.85
C ALA A 249 -23.94 6.70 -11.14
N ASN A 250 -23.41 5.86 -10.24
CA ASN A 250 -23.53 4.40 -10.31
C ASN A 250 -23.12 3.84 -11.69
N GLU A 251 -21.89 4.14 -12.12
CA GLU A 251 -21.33 3.66 -13.40
C GLU A 251 -22.14 4.10 -14.65
N GLY A 252 -22.73 5.31 -14.61
CA GLY A 252 -23.49 5.85 -15.74
C GLY A 252 -24.96 5.44 -15.79
N VAL A 253 -25.45 4.66 -14.81
CA VAL A 253 -26.88 4.34 -14.68
C VAL A 253 -27.67 5.60 -14.34
N GLY A 254 -27.16 6.39 -13.40
CA GLY A 254 -27.75 7.64 -12.94
C GLY A 254 -28.63 7.49 -11.70
N ALA A 255 -28.79 8.60 -10.98
CA ALA A 255 -29.60 8.71 -9.77
C ALA A 255 -30.19 10.11 -9.59
N VAL A 256 -31.29 10.19 -8.84
CA VAL A 256 -31.96 11.44 -8.44
C VAL A 256 -32.07 11.49 -6.91
N TYR A 257 -31.78 12.66 -6.34
CA TYR A 257 -31.70 12.89 -4.91
C TYR A 257 -32.76 13.92 -4.51
N VAL A 258 -33.63 13.55 -3.58
CA VAL A 258 -34.72 14.40 -3.07
C VAL A 258 -34.29 15.05 -1.77
N TYR A 259 -34.48 16.36 -1.65
CA TYR A 259 -34.19 17.17 -0.47
C TYR A 259 -35.46 17.87 -0.02
N LEU A 260 -35.70 17.84 1.29
CA LEU A 260 -36.87 18.48 1.89
C LEU A 260 -36.52 19.87 2.42
N GLY A 261 -37.47 20.80 2.30
CA GLY A 261 -37.39 22.13 2.91
C GLY A 261 -37.43 22.08 4.44
N ASP A 262 -37.01 23.17 5.08
CA ASP A 262 -37.06 23.33 6.54
C ASP A 262 -37.07 24.83 6.88
N ALA A 263 -37.96 25.27 7.78
CA ALA A 263 -37.98 26.66 8.25
C ALA A 263 -36.63 27.10 8.87
N ASN A 264 -35.91 26.19 9.51
CA ASN A 264 -34.67 26.51 10.16
C ASN A 264 -33.47 26.06 9.32
N ILE A 265 -32.77 27.05 8.76
CA ILE A 265 -31.55 26.87 7.96
C ILE A 265 -30.50 26.00 8.70
N LYS A 266 -30.39 26.11 10.03
CA LYS A 266 -29.45 25.29 10.82
C LYS A 266 -29.86 23.82 10.95
N LYS A 267 -31.16 23.53 10.80
CA LYS A 267 -31.73 22.16 10.84
C LYS A 267 -31.85 21.53 9.46
N PHE A 268 -31.73 22.32 8.40
CA PHE A 268 -31.74 21.84 7.01
C PHE A 268 -30.79 20.66 6.82
N LYS A 269 -31.35 19.54 6.36
CA LYS A 269 -30.63 18.27 6.27
C LYS A 269 -29.83 18.21 4.98
N LYS A 270 -28.49 18.22 5.11
CA LYS A 270 -27.58 18.04 3.96
C LYS A 270 -27.64 16.64 3.32
N LYS A 271 -28.19 15.66 4.02
CA LYS A 271 -28.39 14.31 3.49
C LYS A 271 -29.76 14.21 2.81
N PRO A 272 -29.83 13.60 1.61
CA PRO A 272 -31.07 13.49 0.86
C PRO A 272 -32.12 12.67 1.63
N ALA A 273 -33.38 13.07 1.51
CA ALA A 273 -34.52 12.34 2.06
C ALA A 273 -34.82 11.05 1.29
N GLN A 274 -34.60 11.05 -0.03
CA GLN A 274 -34.74 9.85 -0.84
C GLN A 274 -33.70 9.86 -1.95
N VAL A 275 -33.20 8.68 -2.30
CA VAL A 275 -32.33 8.48 -3.47
C VAL A 275 -33.01 7.47 -4.38
N ILE A 276 -33.30 7.92 -5.59
CA ILE A 276 -33.95 7.14 -6.64
C ILE A 276 -32.88 6.74 -7.64
N LYS A 277 -32.50 5.47 -7.68
CA LYS A 277 -31.49 4.95 -8.62
C LYS A 277 -32.17 4.35 -9.83
N GLY A 278 -31.61 4.57 -11.02
CA GLY A 278 -32.12 3.94 -12.24
C GLY A 278 -32.08 2.41 -12.22
N SER A 279 -31.19 1.82 -11.40
CA SER A 279 -31.07 0.37 -11.20
C SER A 279 -32.23 -0.26 -10.43
N ASP A 280 -32.94 0.52 -9.63
CA ASP A 280 -33.88 0.02 -8.62
C ASP A 280 -35.32 0.00 -9.15
N LEU A 281 -35.51 0.35 -10.43
CA LEU A 281 -36.81 0.46 -11.08
C LEU A 281 -37.45 -0.91 -11.33
N PRO A 282 -38.64 -1.19 -10.75
CA PRO A 282 -39.33 -2.46 -10.95
C PRO A 282 -39.96 -2.56 -12.35
N GLY A 283 -40.08 -3.78 -12.88
CA GLY A 283 -40.94 -4.06 -14.05
C GLY A 283 -40.38 -3.68 -15.43
N LEU A 284 -39.14 -3.21 -15.51
CA LEU A 284 -38.47 -2.92 -16.78
C LEU A 284 -37.75 -4.18 -17.29
N ASN A 285 -38.48 -5.05 -17.99
CA ASN A 285 -37.97 -6.30 -18.57
C ASN A 285 -36.64 -6.11 -19.32
N GLY A 286 -35.51 -6.28 -18.64
CA GLY A 286 -34.16 -6.20 -19.23
C GLY A 286 -33.66 -4.81 -19.63
N LEU A 287 -34.42 -3.72 -19.38
CA LEU A 287 -34.00 -2.37 -19.77
C LEU A 287 -32.97 -1.82 -18.76
N LYS A 288 -31.70 -1.79 -19.16
CA LYS A 288 -30.63 -1.21 -18.35
C LYS A 288 -30.64 0.31 -18.50
N MET A 289 -31.16 1.00 -17.49
CA MET A 289 -31.17 2.46 -17.43
C MET A 289 -29.76 3.05 -17.58
N LYS A 290 -29.66 4.16 -18.31
CA LYS A 290 -28.46 4.98 -18.45
C LYS A 290 -28.84 6.44 -18.46
N SER A 291 -27.97 7.31 -17.95
CA SER A 291 -28.21 8.76 -17.85
C SER A 291 -29.50 9.13 -17.10
N PHE A 292 -29.96 8.28 -16.18
CA PHE A 292 -31.19 8.52 -15.43
C PHE A 292 -31.03 9.74 -14.50
N GLY A 293 -31.89 10.75 -14.67
CA GLY A 293 -31.76 12.03 -13.95
C GLY A 293 -31.09 13.13 -14.76
N PHE A 294 -30.94 12.97 -16.08
CA PHE A 294 -30.37 14.01 -16.95
C PHE A 294 -31.27 15.25 -17.05
N SER A 295 -32.58 15.05 -17.04
CA SER A 295 -33.60 16.10 -16.99
C SER A 295 -34.66 15.75 -15.95
N LEU A 296 -35.18 16.77 -15.26
CA LEU A 296 -36.18 16.61 -14.21
C LEU A 296 -37.31 17.62 -14.39
N SER A 297 -38.53 17.23 -14.03
CA SER A 297 -39.67 18.12 -13.90
C SER A 297 -40.54 17.65 -12.75
N GLY A 298 -40.94 18.55 -11.86
CA GLY A 298 -41.79 18.23 -10.70
C GLY A 298 -42.75 19.35 -10.36
N ALA A 299 -43.28 19.34 -9.13
CA ALA A 299 -44.22 20.32 -8.59
C ALA A 299 -45.63 20.32 -9.19
N ILE A 300 -46.01 19.25 -9.89
CA ILE A 300 -47.36 19.04 -10.44
C ILE A 300 -47.87 17.69 -9.97
N ASP A 301 -49.07 17.68 -9.38
CA ASP A 301 -49.82 16.47 -9.07
C ASP A 301 -50.48 15.95 -10.36
N MET A 302 -50.11 14.76 -10.81
CA MET A 302 -50.59 14.17 -12.07
C MET A 302 -51.71 13.15 -11.84
N ASP A 303 -51.99 12.76 -10.60
CA ASP A 303 -53.02 11.75 -10.27
C ASP A 303 -54.08 12.23 -9.27
N ASP A 304 -54.14 13.55 -9.02
CA ASP A 304 -55.09 14.23 -8.13
C ASP A 304 -55.11 13.64 -6.71
N ASN A 305 -53.93 13.20 -6.22
CA ASN A 305 -53.79 12.67 -4.87
C ASN A 305 -53.48 13.73 -3.80
N GLY A 306 -53.19 14.96 -4.22
CA GLY A 306 -52.84 16.09 -3.36
C GLY A 306 -51.33 16.24 -3.12
N TYR A 307 -50.50 15.37 -3.69
CA TYR A 307 -49.04 15.41 -3.58
C TYR A 307 -48.42 15.58 -4.97
N PRO A 308 -47.45 16.48 -5.12
CA PRO A 308 -46.80 16.70 -6.40
C PRO A 308 -45.90 15.53 -6.81
N ASP A 309 -45.87 15.25 -8.12
CA ASP A 309 -45.15 14.13 -8.71
C ASP A 309 -43.82 14.56 -9.33
N LEU A 310 -43.01 13.58 -9.74
CA LEU A 310 -41.68 13.78 -10.32
C LEU A 310 -41.51 12.99 -11.63
N LEU A 311 -41.23 13.68 -12.72
CA LEU A 311 -40.86 13.11 -14.01
C LEU A 311 -39.34 13.14 -14.20
N ILE A 312 -38.75 12.01 -14.56
CA ILE A 312 -37.29 11.84 -14.71
C ILE A 312 -36.95 11.36 -16.12
N GLY A 313 -36.07 12.09 -16.81
CA GLY A 313 -35.57 11.72 -18.13
C GLY A 313 -34.32 10.85 -18.09
N ALA A 314 -34.24 9.90 -19.02
CA ALA A 314 -33.09 9.02 -19.27
C ALA A 314 -32.81 8.97 -20.79
N PRO A 315 -32.16 10.01 -21.35
CA PRO A 315 -32.06 10.19 -22.80
C PRO A 315 -31.23 9.11 -23.51
N LEU A 316 -30.22 8.51 -22.87
CA LEU A 316 -29.42 7.44 -23.49
C LEU A 316 -30.17 6.11 -23.68
N VAL A 317 -31.41 6.03 -23.19
CA VAL A 317 -32.31 4.88 -23.38
C VAL A 317 -33.70 5.32 -23.87
N ASP A 318 -33.80 6.54 -24.43
CA ASP A 318 -35.02 7.12 -25.01
C ASP A 318 -36.27 7.01 -24.10
N SER A 319 -36.09 7.14 -22.79
CA SER A 319 -37.14 6.89 -21.80
C SER A 319 -37.36 8.06 -20.85
N ALA A 320 -38.61 8.24 -20.42
CA ALA A 320 -39.00 9.10 -19.30
C ALA A 320 -39.82 8.29 -18.30
N VAL A 321 -39.59 8.50 -17.01
CA VAL A 321 -40.21 7.73 -15.92
C VAL A 321 -40.93 8.68 -14.98
N LEU A 322 -42.24 8.48 -14.82
CA LEU A 322 -43.08 9.22 -13.88
C LEU A 322 -43.09 8.52 -12.51
N PHE A 323 -42.66 9.23 -11.49
CA PHE A 323 -42.77 8.84 -10.08
C PHE A 323 -43.92 9.62 -9.45
N ARG A 324 -44.87 8.89 -8.88
CA ARG A 324 -46.01 9.47 -8.19
C ARG A 324 -45.84 9.43 -6.68
N ALA A 325 -46.13 10.53 -6.01
CA ALA A 325 -45.94 10.67 -4.56
C ALA A 325 -47.00 9.89 -3.77
N ARG A 326 -46.61 9.30 -2.64
CA ARG A 326 -47.53 8.57 -1.73
C ARG A 326 -47.95 9.51 -0.60
N PRO A 327 -49.20 9.46 -0.11
CA PRO A 327 -49.61 10.23 1.05
C PRO A 327 -48.77 9.91 2.29
N VAL A 328 -48.33 10.95 3.00
CA VAL A 328 -47.42 10.82 4.14
C VAL A 328 -48.19 10.93 5.46
N ILE A 329 -47.95 10.00 6.38
CA ILE A 329 -48.47 10.02 7.75
C ILE A 329 -47.37 10.52 8.68
N SER A 330 -47.58 11.69 9.27
CA SER A 330 -46.68 12.29 10.25
C SER A 330 -47.17 12.03 11.68
N ILE A 331 -46.30 11.44 12.50
CA ILE A 331 -46.58 11.07 13.90
C ILE A 331 -45.64 11.83 14.82
N LYS A 332 -46.17 12.59 15.76
CA LYS A 332 -45.42 13.29 16.80
C LYS A 332 -45.44 12.48 18.09
N VAL A 333 -44.26 12.18 18.62
CA VAL A 333 -44.09 11.45 19.88
C VAL A 333 -43.54 12.39 20.95
N SER A 334 -44.15 12.39 22.13
CA SER A 334 -43.67 13.08 23.33
C SER A 334 -43.42 12.08 24.45
N HIS A 335 -42.49 12.41 25.35
CA HIS A 335 -42.21 11.62 26.55
C HIS A 335 -42.29 12.50 27.80
N THR A 336 -42.76 11.93 28.91
CA THR A 336 -42.75 12.55 30.23
C THR A 336 -42.16 11.58 31.24
N ILE A 337 -41.23 12.06 32.07
CA ILE A 337 -40.57 11.28 33.12
C ILE A 337 -40.78 11.99 34.46
N SER A 338 -41.09 11.24 35.51
CA SER A 338 -41.37 11.78 36.84
C SER A 338 -40.16 12.41 37.53
N LYS A 339 -38.95 11.88 37.26
CA LYS A 339 -37.67 12.41 37.70
C LYS A 339 -36.79 12.73 36.49
N LYS A 340 -36.08 13.85 36.52
CA LYS A 340 -35.17 14.24 35.42
C LYS A 340 -33.92 13.35 35.33
N MET A 341 -33.59 12.62 36.40
CA MET A 341 -32.39 11.77 36.52
C MET A 341 -32.75 10.44 37.18
N ILE A 342 -31.94 9.41 36.91
CA ILE A 342 -32.08 8.07 37.47
C ILE A 342 -31.16 7.93 38.70
N ASP A 343 -31.75 7.66 39.87
CA ASP A 343 -31.01 7.34 41.09
C ASP A 343 -30.65 5.84 41.11
N ILE A 344 -29.39 5.52 41.42
CA ILE A 344 -28.84 4.14 41.38
C ILE A 344 -29.18 3.34 42.65
N GLU A 345 -29.63 4.00 43.72
CA GLU A 345 -30.03 3.33 44.96
C GLU A 345 -31.50 2.92 44.96
N ARG A 346 -31.80 1.91 45.80
CA ARG A 346 -33.09 1.23 45.93
C ARG A 346 -34.26 2.22 45.91
N GLY A 347 -34.95 2.31 44.77
CA GLY A 347 -36.13 3.16 44.64
C GLY A 347 -37.23 2.74 45.61
N GLU A 348 -37.86 3.70 46.28
CA GLU A 348 -39.04 3.46 47.10
C GLU A 348 -40.16 2.90 46.20
N LYS A 349 -40.49 1.61 46.36
CA LYS A 349 -41.51 0.83 45.62
C LYS A 349 -41.07 0.14 44.32
N CYS A 350 -39.79 -0.15 44.12
CA CYS A 350 -39.39 -1.03 43.01
C CYS A 350 -39.81 -2.50 43.24
N PRO A 351 -40.13 -3.27 42.17
CA PRO A 351 -40.42 -4.70 42.25
C PRO A 351 -39.32 -5.47 42.97
N TYR A 352 -39.66 -6.62 43.58
CA TYR A 352 -38.84 -7.34 44.58
C TYR A 352 -37.40 -7.73 44.13
N ARG A 353 -37.06 -7.57 42.84
CA ARG A 353 -35.77 -7.94 42.23
C ARG A 353 -34.99 -6.77 41.59
N SER A 354 -35.49 -5.54 41.68
CA SER A 354 -34.97 -4.41 40.91
C SER A 354 -34.42 -3.34 41.86
N ASN A 355 -33.14 -2.97 41.69
CA ASN A 355 -32.49 -1.94 42.51
C ASN A 355 -32.94 -0.53 42.07
N THR A 356 -33.24 -0.33 40.79
CA THR A 356 -33.71 0.95 40.27
C THR A 356 -34.90 0.76 39.36
N CYS A 357 -35.89 1.64 39.50
CA CYS A 357 -37.08 1.71 38.64
C CYS A 357 -37.52 3.18 38.49
N PHE A 358 -37.98 3.54 37.29
CA PHE A 358 -38.58 4.85 37.03
C PHE A 358 -39.73 4.71 36.02
N PRO A 359 -40.85 5.43 36.20
CA PRO A 359 -41.95 5.41 35.24
C PRO A 359 -41.64 6.31 34.04
N LEU A 360 -41.78 5.76 32.84
CA LEU A 360 -41.70 6.48 31.58
C LEU A 360 -43.08 6.49 30.92
N THR A 361 -43.63 7.68 30.66
CA THR A 361 -44.89 7.84 29.93
C THR A 361 -44.61 8.36 28.53
N MET A 362 -45.12 7.65 27.52
CA MET A 362 -45.02 8.02 26.11
C MET A 362 -46.40 8.42 25.59
N GLU A 363 -46.47 9.53 24.87
CA GLU A 363 -47.68 10.03 24.23
C GLU A 363 -47.44 10.12 22.72
N ILE A 364 -48.41 9.64 21.94
CA ILE A 364 -48.35 9.62 20.48
C ILE A 364 -49.50 10.48 19.95
N LEU A 365 -49.15 11.49 19.17
CA LEU A 365 -50.07 12.39 18.49
C LEU A 365 -49.91 12.21 16.98
N VAL A 366 -50.99 12.00 16.25
CA VAL A 366 -50.96 12.00 14.78
C VAL A 366 -51.35 13.37 14.29
N ASP A 367 -50.52 13.92 13.39
CA ASP A 367 -50.80 15.23 12.80
C ASP A 367 -51.99 15.08 11.84
N LYS A 368 -53.05 15.85 12.07
CA LYS A 368 -54.32 15.75 11.31
C LYS A 368 -54.29 16.74 10.14
N ASN A 369 -53.86 16.29 8.96
CA ASN A 369 -53.97 17.04 7.71
C ASN A 369 -55.36 16.80 7.07
N ASN A 370 -55.80 17.64 6.13
CA ASN A 370 -57.12 17.53 5.48
C ASN A 370 -57.43 16.17 4.80
N GLN A 371 -56.45 15.26 4.68
CA GLN A 371 -56.62 13.89 4.16
C GLN A 371 -56.51 12.78 5.23
N THR A 372 -56.44 13.11 6.54
CA THR A 372 -56.20 12.16 7.63
C THR A 372 -57.43 11.38 8.10
N ASN A 373 -58.45 11.20 7.27
CA ASN A 373 -59.49 10.20 7.53
C ASN A 373 -58.97 8.75 7.42
N LEU A 374 -57.68 8.55 7.15
CA LEU A 374 -57.03 7.24 7.00
C LEU A 374 -56.68 6.56 8.34
N ILE A 375 -56.61 7.30 9.45
CA ILE A 375 -56.26 6.73 10.77
C ILE A 375 -57.19 7.30 11.85
N ASP A 376 -58.03 6.42 12.41
CA ASP A 376 -58.82 6.70 13.62
C ASP A 376 -58.03 6.23 14.85
N LEU A 377 -57.12 7.08 15.33
CA LEU A 377 -56.54 6.92 16.65
C LEU A 377 -57.38 7.79 17.60
N ASN A 378 -58.01 7.14 18.58
CA ASN A 378 -58.57 7.86 19.72
C ASN A 378 -57.45 8.70 20.34
N ASN A 379 -57.57 10.02 20.23
CA ASN A 379 -56.63 10.97 20.81
C ASN A 379 -56.39 10.60 22.30
N ASN A 380 -55.14 10.27 22.66
CA ASN A 380 -54.61 10.07 24.02
C ASN A 380 -54.39 8.62 24.53
N ASP A 381 -53.91 7.69 23.70
CA ASP A 381 -53.29 6.46 24.24
C ASP A 381 -51.90 6.77 24.80
N GLY A 382 -51.84 7.15 26.07
CA GLY A 382 -50.61 7.25 26.84
C GLY A 382 -50.10 5.85 27.22
N PHE A 383 -48.94 5.46 26.71
CA PHE A 383 -48.29 4.21 27.08
C PHE A 383 -47.40 4.44 28.30
N MET A 384 -47.73 3.82 29.44
CA MET A 384 -46.82 3.77 30.58
C MET A 384 -45.94 2.53 30.48
N CYS A 385 -44.63 2.73 30.33
CA CYS A 385 -43.62 1.68 30.41
C CYS A 385 -42.86 1.80 31.73
N ASN A 386 -42.83 0.70 32.49
CA ASN A 386 -41.95 0.58 33.66
C ASN A 386 -40.68 -0.14 33.22
N LEU A 387 -39.53 0.53 33.31
CA LEU A 387 -38.23 -0.09 33.03
C LEU A 387 -37.63 -0.60 34.35
N GLU A 388 -37.30 -1.89 34.39
CA GLU A 388 -36.65 -2.54 35.53
C GLU A 388 -35.18 -2.80 35.20
N ALA A 389 -34.27 -2.30 36.03
CA ALA A 389 -32.83 -2.59 35.92
C ALA A 389 -32.41 -3.62 36.99
N HIS A 390 -31.90 -4.77 36.54
CA HIS A 390 -31.32 -5.80 37.40
C HIS A 390 -29.80 -5.62 37.50
N ASP A 391 -29.28 -5.71 38.72
CA ASP A 391 -27.96 -5.21 39.09
C ASP A 391 -26.98 -6.33 39.45
N GLU A 392 -26.36 -6.94 38.43
CA GLU A 392 -25.11 -7.69 38.62
C GLU A 392 -24.04 -7.43 37.53
N ALA A 393 -24.37 -6.73 36.43
CA ALA A 393 -23.46 -6.57 35.28
C ALA A 393 -23.27 -5.14 34.74
N ALA A 394 -24.04 -4.15 35.22
CA ALA A 394 -23.93 -2.78 34.72
C ALA A 394 -22.71 -2.08 35.36
N LYS A 395 -21.64 -1.88 34.56
CA LYS A 395 -20.41 -1.16 34.98
C LYS A 395 -20.41 0.32 34.58
N ASP A 396 -21.41 0.77 33.83
CA ASP A 396 -21.47 2.10 33.24
C ASP A 396 -22.66 2.90 33.81
N TRP A 397 -22.33 3.77 34.76
CA TRP A 397 -23.29 4.59 35.51
C TRP A 397 -23.15 6.09 35.24
N ILE A 398 -22.33 6.47 34.25
CA ILE A 398 -22.11 7.86 33.85
C ILE A 398 -22.83 8.16 32.54
N ASN A 399 -22.80 7.22 31.61
CA ASN A 399 -23.40 7.44 30.30
C ASN A 399 -24.93 7.42 30.40
N PRO A 400 -25.63 8.43 29.83
CA PRO A 400 -27.09 8.49 29.90
C PRO A 400 -27.72 7.32 29.12
N LEU A 401 -28.82 6.78 29.66
CA LEU A 401 -29.59 5.75 28.95
C LEU A 401 -30.25 6.35 27.72
N LYS A 402 -29.97 5.76 26.56
CA LYS A 402 -30.58 6.15 25.28
C LYS A 402 -31.82 5.31 25.02
N PHE A 403 -32.95 5.96 24.86
CA PHE A 403 -34.21 5.34 24.49
C PHE A 403 -34.51 5.60 23.03
N LYS A 404 -34.94 4.55 22.33
CA LYS A 404 -35.41 4.63 20.95
C LYS A 404 -36.81 4.06 20.86
N PHE A 405 -37.74 4.90 20.45
CA PHE A 405 -39.11 4.54 20.16
C PHE A 405 -39.34 4.54 18.64
N THR A 406 -40.01 3.52 18.12
CA THR A 406 -40.22 3.35 16.68
C THR A 406 -41.66 2.95 16.42
N VAL A 407 -42.29 3.64 15.46
CA VAL A 407 -43.67 3.38 15.02
C VAL A 407 -43.66 2.75 13.63
N SER A 408 -44.52 1.77 13.39
CA SER A 408 -44.68 1.09 12.10
C SER A 408 -46.16 0.87 11.75
N ILE A 409 -46.48 0.85 10.46
CA ILE A 409 -47.81 0.50 9.96
C ILE A 409 -47.94 -1.03 9.97
N ARG A 410 -48.98 -1.55 10.65
CA ARG A 410 -49.30 -2.98 10.59
C ARG A 410 -49.88 -3.30 9.21
N ASN A 411 -49.38 -4.36 8.57
CA ASN A 411 -49.80 -4.82 7.24
C ASN A 411 -49.62 -3.77 6.11
N GLU A 412 -48.49 -3.07 6.07
CA GLU A 412 -48.17 -2.15 4.97
C GLU A 412 -48.24 -2.87 3.61
N GLN A 413 -49.19 -2.47 2.77
CA GLN A 413 -49.24 -2.91 1.38
C GLN A 413 -48.34 -2.02 0.52
N LYS A 414 -47.66 -2.60 -0.47
CA LYS A 414 -46.86 -1.85 -1.43
C LYS A 414 -47.59 -1.77 -2.78
N PRO A 415 -47.64 -0.61 -3.43
CA PRO A 415 -48.24 -0.49 -4.75
C PRO A 415 -47.43 -1.31 -5.76
N SER A 416 -48.11 -2.04 -6.63
CA SER A 416 -47.51 -2.73 -7.77
C SER A 416 -47.74 -1.96 -9.06
N LEU A 417 -46.84 -2.09 -10.03
CA LEU A 417 -47.04 -1.49 -11.34
C LEU A 417 -48.22 -2.19 -12.05
N PRO A 418 -49.21 -1.43 -12.55
CA PRO A 418 -50.28 -2.01 -13.33
C PRO A 418 -49.75 -2.55 -14.67
N ALA A 419 -50.37 -3.61 -15.18
CA ALA A 419 -50.07 -4.10 -16.53
C ALA A 419 -50.46 -3.04 -17.57
N GLU A 420 -49.81 -3.08 -18.73
CA GLU A 420 -50.05 -2.13 -19.82
C GLU A 420 -51.55 -2.08 -20.19
N GLY A 421 -52.10 -0.86 -20.32
CA GLY A 421 -53.51 -0.61 -20.63
C GLY A 421 -54.49 -0.74 -19.44
N ARG A 422 -54.02 -1.10 -18.23
CA ARG A 422 -54.86 -1.07 -17.02
C ARG A 422 -54.90 0.34 -16.41
N ASN A 423 -55.95 0.59 -15.61
CA ASN A 423 -56.05 1.81 -14.83
C ASN A 423 -54.85 1.95 -13.88
N ILE A 424 -54.44 3.19 -13.68
CA ILE A 424 -53.36 3.57 -12.78
C ILE A 424 -53.79 3.25 -11.33
N VAL A 425 -52.85 2.74 -10.53
CA VAL A 425 -53.09 2.43 -9.11
C VAL A 425 -53.30 3.73 -8.32
N ASP A 426 -54.40 3.80 -7.57
CA ASP A 426 -54.71 4.90 -6.65
C ASP A 426 -53.77 4.85 -5.44
N LEU A 427 -52.88 5.83 -5.33
CA LEU A 427 -51.90 5.91 -4.26
C LEU A 427 -52.49 6.33 -2.91
N LYS A 428 -53.74 6.83 -2.87
CA LYS A 428 -54.44 7.14 -1.61
C LYS A 428 -54.59 5.92 -0.70
N MET A 429 -54.62 4.72 -1.28
CA MET A 429 -54.72 3.45 -0.54
C MET A 429 -53.38 2.94 0.01
N TYR A 430 -52.26 3.58 -0.35
CA TYR A 430 -50.91 3.12 -0.01
C TYR A 430 -50.11 4.22 0.72
N PRO A 431 -50.56 4.73 1.88
CA PRO A 431 -49.83 5.78 2.59
C PRO A 431 -48.49 5.28 3.14
N ILE A 432 -47.56 6.19 3.42
CA ILE A 432 -46.23 5.91 4.00
C ILE A 432 -46.01 6.71 5.27
N LEU A 433 -45.33 6.13 6.27
CA LEU A 433 -44.93 6.88 7.47
C LEU A 433 -43.79 7.86 7.16
N ASN A 434 -43.87 9.04 7.75
CA ASN A 434 -42.74 9.97 7.76
C ASN A 434 -41.57 9.35 8.53
N LYS A 435 -40.50 8.99 7.82
CA LYS A 435 -39.32 8.32 8.38
C LYS A 435 -38.62 9.11 9.49
N TYR A 436 -38.76 10.44 9.49
CA TYR A 436 -38.11 11.31 10.46
C TYR A 436 -38.89 11.43 11.77
N THR A 437 -40.21 11.27 11.73
CA THR A 437 -41.06 11.37 12.92
C THR A 437 -41.44 9.98 13.46
N ALA A 438 -41.31 8.92 12.64
CA ALA A 438 -41.51 7.53 13.05
C ALA A 438 -40.46 7.01 14.04
N ASN A 439 -39.30 7.67 14.15
CA ASN A 439 -38.25 7.33 15.11
C ASN A 439 -38.07 8.48 16.11
N TYR A 440 -38.26 8.21 17.39
CA TYR A 440 -38.06 9.18 18.47
C TYR A 440 -36.97 8.69 19.42
N GLU A 441 -35.90 9.45 19.53
CA GLU A 441 -34.76 9.14 20.40
C GLU A 441 -34.61 10.21 21.48
N PHE A 442 -34.43 9.78 22.73
CA PHE A 442 -34.16 10.67 23.86
C PHE A 442 -33.23 10.00 24.87
N THR A 443 -32.66 10.78 25.78
CA THR A 443 -31.67 10.30 26.75
C THR A 443 -32.04 10.67 28.16
N VAL A 444 -31.84 9.75 29.10
CA VAL A 444 -32.08 9.98 30.53
C VAL A 444 -30.77 9.79 31.30
N PRO A 445 -30.23 10.84 31.94
CA PRO A 445 -28.97 10.75 32.68
C PRO A 445 -29.12 10.07 34.04
N PHE A 446 -28.02 9.50 34.55
CA PHE A 446 -27.90 9.03 35.92
C PHE A 446 -27.48 10.16 36.86
N ASN A 447 -27.81 10.03 38.15
CA ASN A 447 -27.29 10.89 39.21
C ASN A 447 -25.85 10.47 39.56
N THR A 448 -24.86 11.34 39.29
CA THR A 448 -23.42 11.03 39.40
C THR A 448 -22.82 11.33 40.76
N ARG A 449 -23.55 12.02 41.66
CA ARG A 449 -23.10 12.43 43.01
C ARG A 449 -21.78 13.22 43.04
N CYS A 450 -21.48 13.96 41.98
CA CYS A 450 -20.31 14.82 41.87
C CYS A 450 -20.67 16.29 42.14
N GLY A 451 -21.34 16.56 43.26
CA GLY A 451 -21.78 17.92 43.61
C GLY A 451 -23.05 18.41 42.89
N ASP A 452 -23.29 19.73 42.97
CA ASP A 452 -24.51 20.38 42.44
C ASP A 452 -24.51 20.50 40.91
N ASP A 453 -23.35 20.53 40.26
CA ASP A 453 -23.19 20.58 38.81
C ASP A 453 -23.24 19.18 38.15
N GLN A 454 -23.19 18.10 38.95
CA GLN A 454 -23.27 16.71 38.52
C GLN A 454 -22.15 16.30 37.53
N VAL A 455 -21.05 17.04 37.48
CA VAL A 455 -19.91 16.78 36.59
C VAL A 455 -18.68 16.45 37.43
N CYS A 456 -18.28 15.18 37.43
CA CYS A 456 -17.11 14.72 38.18
C CYS A 456 -15.82 15.31 37.61
N GLN A 457 -15.21 16.24 38.33
CA GLN A 457 -13.92 16.84 38.00
C GLN A 457 -12.78 16.11 38.73
N THR A 458 -12.00 15.33 37.99
CA THR A 458 -10.93 14.47 38.53
C THR A 458 -9.55 15.06 38.31
N ASP A 459 -8.58 14.55 39.06
CA ASP A 459 -7.17 14.92 38.95
C ASP A 459 -6.31 13.68 39.16
N LEU A 460 -6.10 12.92 38.08
CA LEU A 460 -5.28 11.72 38.08
C LEU A 460 -3.80 12.10 37.87
N ILE A 461 -2.94 11.57 38.74
CA ILE A 461 -1.49 11.80 38.70
C ILE A 461 -0.78 10.47 38.53
N LEU A 462 0.01 10.33 37.47
CA LEU A 462 0.78 9.14 37.14
C LEU A 462 2.29 9.35 37.42
N GLN A 463 2.88 8.44 38.18
CA GLN A 463 4.33 8.36 38.39
C GLN A 463 4.84 6.95 38.09
N ALA A 464 5.94 6.85 37.33
CA ALA A 464 6.54 5.57 37.00
C ALA A 464 8.07 5.63 36.95
N ASN A 465 8.75 4.54 37.33
CA ASN A 465 10.21 4.41 37.31
C ASN A 465 10.66 2.96 37.04
N PHE A 466 11.81 2.78 36.38
CA PHE A 466 12.47 1.48 36.27
C PHE A 466 13.06 1.03 37.62
N VAL A 467 12.88 -0.23 38.00
CA VAL A 467 13.32 -0.74 39.31
C VAL A 467 14.82 -1.01 39.39
N ASP A 468 15.37 -1.73 38.40
CA ASP A 468 16.76 -2.23 38.40
C ASP A 468 17.69 -1.51 37.40
N ILE A 469 17.30 -0.32 36.92
CA ILE A 469 18.06 0.41 35.89
C ILE A 469 18.28 1.84 36.35
N GLN A 470 19.55 2.19 36.54
CA GLN A 470 19.93 3.57 36.88
C GLN A 470 20.13 4.39 35.61
N ARG A 471 19.71 5.65 35.66
CA ARG A 471 19.87 6.61 34.56
C ARG A 471 21.34 7.03 34.46
N THR A 472 21.96 6.81 33.31
CA THR A 472 23.33 7.28 33.00
C THR A 472 23.28 8.56 32.14
N GLU A 473 24.43 9.19 31.88
CA GLU A 473 24.54 10.34 30.95
C GLU A 473 24.06 10.03 29.52
N LYS A 474 24.03 8.73 29.15
CA LYS A 474 23.55 8.23 27.85
C LYS A 474 22.12 7.67 27.90
N GLY A 475 21.38 7.88 28.99
CA GLY A 475 20.03 7.35 29.21
C GLY A 475 20.01 6.06 30.03
N PHE A 476 18.91 5.31 29.95
CA PHE A 476 18.77 4.00 30.60
C PHE A 476 19.40 2.93 29.71
N ILE A 477 20.43 2.24 30.20
CA ILE A 477 21.15 1.19 29.44
C ILE A 477 21.02 -0.15 30.17
N ARG A 478 20.69 -1.21 29.45
CA ARG A 478 20.62 -2.59 29.96
C ARG A 478 21.49 -3.52 29.12
N ASN A 479 22.44 -4.19 29.77
CA ASN A 479 23.26 -5.23 29.16
C ASN A 479 22.52 -6.58 29.23
N VAL A 480 22.26 -7.20 28.07
CA VAL A 480 21.52 -8.47 27.99
C VAL A 480 22.49 -9.63 28.20
N GLY A 481 22.72 -9.91 29.47
CA GLY A 481 23.50 -11.06 29.97
C GLY A 481 23.24 -11.36 31.45
N GLU A 482 22.72 -10.39 32.23
CA GLU A 482 22.45 -10.53 33.68
C GLU A 482 21.00 -10.91 34.00
N LYS A 483 20.02 -10.31 33.33
CA LYS A 483 18.58 -10.68 33.41
C LYS A 483 17.90 -10.40 32.06
N ASP A 484 16.92 -11.23 31.71
CA ASP A 484 16.14 -11.17 30.46
C ASP A 484 14.78 -10.47 30.60
N TYR A 485 14.62 -9.63 31.63
CA TYR A 485 13.38 -8.89 31.90
C TYR A 485 13.62 -7.47 32.44
N LEU A 486 12.61 -6.63 32.32
CA LEU A 486 12.51 -5.23 32.76
C LEU A 486 11.30 -5.09 33.71
N ASP A 487 11.51 -4.51 34.90
CA ASP A 487 10.43 -4.22 35.86
C ASP A 487 10.21 -2.70 35.95
N ILE A 488 8.96 -2.24 35.76
CA ILE A 488 8.55 -0.83 35.88
C ILE A 488 7.56 -0.70 37.04
N ALA A 489 7.84 0.19 37.99
CA ALA A 489 6.97 0.50 39.12
C ALA A 489 6.05 1.67 38.78
N PHE A 490 4.74 1.50 38.97
CA PHE A 490 3.69 2.49 38.72
C PHE A 490 3.01 2.94 40.01
N ASN A 491 2.71 4.23 40.11
CA ASN A 491 1.91 4.85 41.16
C ASN A 491 0.89 5.82 40.53
N VAL A 492 -0.41 5.56 40.71
CA VAL A 492 -1.49 6.43 40.23
C VAL A 492 -2.32 6.93 41.41
N VAL A 493 -2.51 8.25 41.50
CA VAL A 493 -3.26 8.91 42.59
C VAL A 493 -4.37 9.77 42.01
N ASN A 494 -5.55 9.76 42.61
CA ASN A 494 -6.61 10.73 42.31
C ASN A 494 -6.62 11.85 43.37
N LYS A 495 -6.55 13.13 42.97
CA LYS A 495 -6.46 14.29 43.88
C LYS A 495 -7.72 15.14 44.01
N LYS A 496 -8.74 14.89 43.19
CA LYS A 496 -10.02 15.63 43.24
C LYS A 496 -11.20 14.69 43.40
N GLU A 497 -12.29 14.90 42.65
CA GLU A 497 -13.53 14.14 42.79
C GLU A 497 -13.38 12.70 42.28
N LYS A 498 -14.47 11.93 42.31
CA LYS A 498 -14.44 10.49 41.97
C LYS A 498 -14.10 10.25 40.50
N ALA A 499 -13.08 9.44 40.26
CA ALA A 499 -12.68 9.01 38.92
C ALA A 499 -13.30 7.66 38.57
N TYR A 500 -14.37 7.70 37.78
CA TYR A 500 -15.05 6.49 37.36
C TYR A 500 -14.33 5.80 36.20
N ARG A 501 -14.30 4.47 36.27
CA ARG A 501 -13.58 3.59 35.32
C ARG A 501 -12.09 3.96 35.14
N ALA A 502 -11.46 4.46 36.20
CA ALA A 502 -10.05 4.79 36.21
C ALA A 502 -9.20 3.58 35.79
N SER A 503 -8.35 3.77 34.78
CA SER A 503 -7.55 2.73 34.13
C SER A 503 -6.16 3.26 33.76
N LEU A 504 -5.17 2.38 33.75
CA LEU A 504 -3.84 2.66 33.22
C LEU A 504 -3.64 1.91 31.90
N TYR A 505 -3.13 2.60 30.89
CA TYR A 505 -2.75 2.04 29.59
C TYR A 505 -1.25 2.19 29.40
N VAL A 506 -0.53 1.08 29.20
CA VAL A 506 0.92 1.06 28.98
C VAL A 506 1.21 0.51 27.58
N THR A 507 1.73 1.36 26.71
CA THR A 507 2.19 1.01 25.37
C THR A 507 3.65 0.57 25.44
N TYR A 508 3.97 -0.56 24.80
CA TYR A 508 5.31 -1.17 24.78
C TYR A 508 5.61 -1.81 23.42
N ASP A 509 6.88 -2.06 23.13
CA ASP A 509 7.31 -2.69 21.86
C ASP A 509 7.09 -4.21 21.85
N ALA A 510 5.93 -4.64 21.35
CA ALA A 510 5.51 -6.04 21.31
C ALA A 510 6.34 -6.98 20.41
N GLU A 511 7.21 -6.43 19.56
CA GLU A 511 8.15 -7.21 18.75
C GLU A 511 9.35 -7.70 19.56
N GLU A 512 9.74 -6.94 20.60
CA GLU A 512 10.91 -7.22 21.45
C GLU A 512 10.52 -7.76 22.82
N LEU A 513 9.25 -7.61 23.24
CA LEU A 513 8.78 -7.93 24.59
C LEU A 513 7.63 -8.94 24.60
N GLU A 514 7.72 -9.92 25.49
CA GLU A 514 6.65 -10.87 25.79
C GLU A 514 5.48 -10.20 26.51
N LEU A 515 4.37 -10.95 26.69
CA LEU A 515 3.19 -10.47 27.40
C LEU A 515 3.54 -10.03 28.84
N PRO A 516 3.16 -8.79 29.24
CA PRO A 516 3.49 -8.26 30.54
C PRO A 516 2.75 -8.97 31.68
N SER A 517 3.37 -9.00 32.85
CA SER A 517 2.77 -9.60 34.07
C SER A 517 2.88 -8.65 35.26
N ILE A 518 1.82 -8.57 36.08
CA ILE A 518 1.87 -7.79 37.33
C ILE A 518 2.65 -8.58 38.38
N GLN A 519 3.58 -7.91 39.06
CA GLN A 519 4.38 -8.47 40.16
C GLN A 519 3.99 -7.81 41.50
N GLY A 520 3.87 -8.63 42.55
CA GLY A 520 3.92 -8.24 43.96
C GLY A 520 3.06 -7.04 44.40
N GLY A 521 1.87 -7.32 44.94
CA GLY A 521 1.08 -6.36 45.73
C GLY A 521 -0.09 -7.04 46.43
N ASN A 522 -0.42 -6.65 47.66
CA ASN A 522 -1.56 -7.18 48.43
C ASN A 522 -2.95 -6.88 47.81
N GLN A 523 -3.01 -6.26 46.62
CA GLN A 523 -4.24 -5.89 45.90
C GLN A 523 -4.37 -6.69 44.61
N LYS A 524 -5.52 -7.34 44.42
CA LYS A 524 -5.85 -8.16 43.25
C LYS A 524 -6.25 -7.26 42.08
N LEU A 525 -5.25 -6.69 41.39
CA LEU A 525 -5.44 -5.91 40.16
C LEU A 525 -5.55 -6.83 38.95
N THR A 526 -6.43 -6.49 38.01
CA THR A 526 -6.61 -7.23 36.75
C THR A 526 -5.82 -6.55 35.65
N LEU A 527 -4.96 -7.32 34.98
CA LEU A 527 -4.25 -6.90 33.76
C LEU A 527 -4.87 -7.62 32.56
N GLU A 528 -5.27 -6.83 31.57
CA GLU A 528 -5.74 -7.28 30.26
C GLU A 528 -4.81 -6.69 29.19
N THR A 529 -4.71 -7.32 28.03
CA THR A 529 -3.96 -6.77 26.90
C THR A 529 -4.91 -6.37 25.78
N ILE A 530 -4.75 -5.16 25.26
CA ILE A 530 -5.53 -4.63 24.14
C ILE A 530 -4.65 -4.70 22.89
N GLY A 531 -4.99 -5.59 21.96
CA GLY A 531 -4.15 -5.84 20.80
C GLY A 531 -2.84 -6.56 21.18
N LYS A 532 -1.72 -6.17 20.56
CA LYS A 532 -0.41 -6.81 20.79
C LYS A 532 0.53 -5.99 21.70
N ASN A 533 0.32 -4.68 21.81
CA ASN A 533 1.31 -3.73 22.32
C ASN A 533 0.80 -2.80 23.43
N VAL A 534 -0.41 -3.03 23.97
CA VAL A 534 -0.97 -2.22 25.05
C VAL A 534 -1.40 -3.11 26.22
N ALA A 535 -0.86 -2.83 27.40
CA ALA A 535 -1.30 -3.41 28.67
C ALA A 535 -2.31 -2.48 29.34
N HIS A 536 -3.47 -3.02 29.74
CA HIS A 536 -4.57 -2.32 30.37
C HIS A 536 -4.75 -2.82 31.80
N VAL A 537 -4.68 -1.91 32.77
CA VAL A 537 -4.86 -2.22 34.20
C VAL A 537 -6.04 -1.42 34.74
N ILE A 538 -7.00 -2.10 35.36
CA ILE A 538 -8.17 -1.47 35.96
C ILE A 538 -7.80 -0.99 37.37
N LEU A 539 -7.89 0.32 37.61
CA LEU A 539 -7.49 0.95 38.88
C LEU A 539 -8.66 1.08 39.86
N GLY A 540 -9.87 1.35 39.36
CA GLY A 540 -11.07 1.49 40.19
C GLY A 540 -12.32 1.94 39.41
N ASN A 541 -13.50 1.70 39.99
CA ASN A 541 -14.77 2.22 39.48
C ASN A 541 -15.76 2.49 40.63
N PRO A 542 -15.72 3.68 41.27
CA PRO A 542 -14.75 4.75 41.06
C PRO A 542 -13.40 4.49 41.76
N LEU A 543 -12.39 5.29 41.39
CA LEU A 543 -11.20 5.56 42.20
C LEU A 543 -11.51 6.82 43.02
N ASP A 544 -11.58 6.67 44.34
CA ASP A 544 -12.04 7.73 45.23
C ASP A 544 -11.01 8.87 45.38
N PRO A 545 -11.43 10.07 45.84
CA PRO A 545 -10.53 11.16 46.19
C PRO A 545 -9.39 10.72 47.11
N ASP A 546 -8.17 11.17 46.83
CA ASP A 546 -6.93 10.85 47.56
C ASP A 546 -6.52 9.36 47.59
N GLN A 547 -7.17 8.51 46.81
CA GLN A 547 -6.82 7.10 46.72
C GLN A 547 -5.63 6.88 45.78
N GLU A 548 -4.62 6.13 46.25
CA GLU A 548 -3.44 5.74 45.46
C GLU A 548 -3.40 4.24 45.12
N LYS A 549 -2.85 3.91 43.94
CA LYS A 549 -2.63 2.54 43.45
C LYS A 549 -1.17 2.34 43.03
N LYS A 550 -0.48 1.43 43.74
CA LYS A 550 0.95 1.10 43.51
C LYS A 550 1.11 -0.37 43.09
N PHE A 551 1.83 -0.62 42.00
CA PHE A 551 2.08 -1.97 41.47
C PHE A 551 3.25 -1.96 40.48
N ASN A 552 3.82 -3.14 40.21
CA ASN A 552 4.91 -3.31 39.25
C ASN A 552 4.46 -4.15 38.05
N ILE A 553 4.87 -3.76 36.84
CA ILE A 553 4.68 -4.57 35.62
C ILE A 553 6.04 -5.07 35.14
N ARG A 554 6.14 -6.38 34.89
CA ARG A 554 7.31 -7.07 34.33
C ARG A 554 7.15 -7.31 32.85
N PHE A 555 8.14 -6.91 32.07
CA PHE A 555 8.28 -7.16 30.63
C PHE A 555 9.49 -8.06 30.37
N LYS A 556 9.30 -9.23 29.76
CA LYS A 556 10.40 -10.14 29.38
C LYS A 556 10.83 -9.88 27.94
N LEU A 557 12.12 -10.02 27.65
CA LEU A 557 12.66 -9.90 26.29
C LEU A 557 12.39 -11.17 25.48
N VAL A 558 11.90 -11.01 24.24
CA VAL A 558 11.69 -12.12 23.30
C VAL A 558 13.04 -12.63 22.79
N ARG A 559 13.21 -13.95 22.68
CA ARG A 559 14.39 -14.59 22.06
C ARG A 559 14.00 -15.13 20.68
N GLY A 560 14.56 -14.62 19.57
CA GLY A 560 14.31 -15.22 18.25
C GLY A 560 14.55 -14.37 16.97
N ARG A 561 14.29 -14.98 15.80
CA ARG A 561 14.54 -14.43 14.44
C ARG A 561 13.71 -13.20 14.04
N THR A 562 12.88 -12.64 14.93
CA THR A 562 12.09 -11.41 14.70
C THR A 562 12.64 -10.17 15.42
N GLU A 563 13.75 -10.30 16.15
CA GLU A 563 14.46 -9.20 16.83
C GLU A 563 14.80 -8.01 15.92
N GLY A 564 14.15 -6.89 16.16
CA GLY A 564 14.46 -5.56 15.67
C GLY A 564 15.81 -5.06 16.16
N ILE A 565 16.41 -4.27 15.27
CA ILE A 565 17.65 -3.47 15.39
C ILE A 565 17.73 -2.87 16.80
N GLY A 566 18.92 -2.74 17.41
CA GLY A 566 19.20 -2.16 18.74
C GLY A 566 18.73 -0.71 18.99
N ARG A 567 17.48 -0.42 18.63
CA ARG A 567 16.71 0.78 18.89
C ARG A 567 16.37 0.81 20.38
N PRO A 568 16.32 2.01 20.97
CA PRO A 568 15.77 2.16 22.32
C PRO A 568 14.33 1.66 22.34
N LEU A 569 14.01 0.78 23.31
CA LEU A 569 12.63 0.36 23.57
C LEU A 569 11.87 1.52 24.18
N LYS A 570 10.69 1.83 23.64
CA LYS A 570 9.87 2.96 24.09
C LYS A 570 8.73 2.48 24.96
N PHE A 571 8.56 3.11 26.11
CA PHE A 571 7.44 2.87 27.01
C PHE A 571 6.63 4.14 27.17
N LYS A 572 5.32 4.05 26.95
CA LYS A 572 4.40 5.17 27.18
C LYS A 572 3.22 4.71 28.02
N ALA A 573 3.05 5.30 29.19
CA ALA A 573 1.94 5.02 30.09
C ALA A 573 1.00 6.23 30.20
N ILE A 574 -0.31 5.96 30.21
CA ILE A 574 -1.36 6.97 30.31
C ILE A 574 -2.40 6.51 31.32
N ALA A 575 -2.62 7.29 32.37
CA ALA A 575 -3.77 7.13 33.27
C ALA A 575 -4.98 7.87 32.68
N ASN A 576 -6.14 7.22 32.67
CA ASN A 576 -7.34 7.78 32.06
C ASN A 576 -8.60 7.35 32.83
N SER A 577 -9.63 8.19 32.80
CA SER A 577 -10.94 7.92 33.37
C SER A 577 -12.06 8.36 32.42
N THR A 578 -13.30 8.04 32.79
CA THR A 578 -14.49 8.56 32.07
C THR A 578 -15.00 9.89 32.63
N SER A 579 -14.37 10.38 33.69
CA SER A 579 -14.69 11.64 34.35
C SER A 579 -13.92 12.80 33.71
N VAL A 580 -14.35 14.05 33.94
CA VAL A 580 -13.72 15.22 33.33
C VAL A 580 -12.41 15.50 34.03
N GLU A 581 -11.31 15.34 33.31
CA GLU A 581 -9.98 15.52 33.86
C GLU A 581 -9.58 17.00 33.91
N THR A 582 -9.00 17.41 35.03
CA THR A 582 -8.61 18.82 35.22
C THR A 582 -7.18 19.12 34.79
N ASN A 583 -6.29 18.13 34.81
CA ASN A 583 -4.93 18.24 34.33
C ASN A 583 -4.55 16.98 33.54
N GLU A 584 -4.41 17.10 32.21
CA GLU A 584 -4.02 15.95 31.39
C GLU A 584 -2.48 15.76 31.32
N ALA A 585 -1.69 16.73 31.77
CA ALA A 585 -0.24 16.72 31.56
C ALA A 585 0.50 15.74 32.48
N ASP A 586 0.03 15.56 33.72
CA ASP A 586 0.57 14.64 34.73
C ASP A 586 -0.04 13.23 34.67
N ASN A 587 -0.91 13.00 33.69
CA ASN A 587 -1.49 11.70 33.40
C ASN A 587 -0.61 10.81 32.51
N THR A 588 0.52 11.32 32.03
CA THR A 588 1.38 10.64 31.05
C THR A 588 2.80 10.45 31.55
N TRP A 589 3.39 9.31 31.22
CA TRP A 589 4.80 8.99 31.46
C TRP A 589 5.40 8.34 30.22
N GLU A 590 6.55 8.82 29.77
CA GLU A 590 7.23 8.30 28.57
C GLU A 590 8.74 8.26 28.82
N GLU A 591 9.35 7.09 28.61
CA GLU A 591 10.79 6.87 28.75
C GLU A 591 11.29 5.84 27.73
N GLU A 592 12.59 5.91 27.42
CA GLU A 592 13.27 5.01 26.47
C GLU A 592 14.44 4.27 27.14
N VAL A 593 14.61 2.97 26.83
CA VAL A 593 15.70 2.14 27.35
C VAL A 593 16.49 1.48 26.22
N GLN A 594 17.82 1.64 26.24
CA GLN A 594 18.71 1.04 25.27
C GLN A 594 19.18 -0.35 25.72
N ILE A 595 19.02 -1.34 24.84
CA ILE A 595 19.34 -2.75 25.10
C ILE A 595 20.63 -3.11 24.32
N ILE A 596 21.67 -3.60 25.02
CA ILE A 596 22.94 -4.02 24.41
C ILE A 596 23.03 -5.56 24.43
N LYS A 597 23.22 -6.18 23.26
CA LYS A 597 23.28 -7.65 23.07
C LYS A 597 24.74 -8.10 22.84
N ARG A 598 25.15 -9.26 23.36
CA ARG A 598 26.51 -9.82 23.16
C ARG A 598 26.48 -11.02 22.21
N ALA A 599 27.25 -11.02 21.12
CA ALA A 599 27.38 -12.17 20.22
C ALA A 599 28.86 -12.45 19.93
N GLU A 600 29.25 -13.72 19.84
CA GLU A 600 30.64 -14.15 19.61
C GLU A 600 30.70 -14.91 18.27
N LEU A 601 31.11 -14.22 17.19
CA LEU A 601 31.26 -14.83 15.85
C LEU A 601 32.68 -15.35 15.62
N GLU A 602 32.86 -16.37 14.78
CA GLU A 602 34.17 -16.95 14.44
C GLU A 602 34.19 -17.45 13.00
N LEU A 603 35.26 -17.19 12.25
CA LEU A 603 35.47 -17.69 10.89
C LEU A 603 36.59 -18.75 10.85
N ILE A 604 36.35 -19.88 10.17
CA ILE A 604 37.32 -20.98 10.05
C ILE A 604 37.48 -21.37 8.58
N GLY A 605 38.70 -21.44 8.05
CA GLY A 605 39.01 -21.82 6.66
C GLY A 605 39.75 -23.16 6.56
N THR A 606 39.32 -24.04 5.65
CA THR A 606 39.90 -25.38 5.45
C THR A 606 40.01 -25.73 3.96
N SER A 607 40.90 -26.64 3.58
CA SER A 607 41.06 -27.13 2.20
C SER A 607 40.91 -28.65 2.10
N ASP A 608 40.21 -29.11 1.07
CA ASP A 608 39.99 -30.53 0.74
C ASP A 608 40.29 -30.80 -0.76
N PRO A 609 41.33 -31.58 -1.10
CA PRO A 609 42.36 -32.11 -0.22
C PRO A 609 43.39 -31.01 0.16
N ALA A 610 43.95 -31.10 1.37
CA ALA A 610 44.97 -30.15 1.84
C ALA A 610 46.31 -30.24 1.08
N VAL A 611 46.62 -31.42 0.50
CA VAL A 611 47.85 -31.69 -0.24
C VAL A 611 47.53 -32.31 -1.60
N ILE A 612 48.19 -31.83 -2.66
CA ILE A 612 48.03 -32.31 -4.04
C ILE A 612 49.37 -32.47 -4.76
N HIS A 613 49.37 -33.23 -5.86
CA HIS A 613 50.51 -33.36 -6.77
C HIS A 613 50.14 -32.90 -8.18
N PHE A 614 51.04 -32.21 -8.88
CA PHE A 614 50.80 -31.71 -10.24
C PHE A 614 51.82 -32.27 -11.25
N SER A 615 51.35 -32.75 -12.41
CA SER A 615 52.15 -33.51 -13.39
C SER A 615 51.56 -33.49 -14.81
N GLY A 616 52.37 -33.63 -15.85
CA GLY A 616 51.90 -33.70 -17.25
C GLY A 616 52.47 -32.62 -18.18
N ALA A 617 52.32 -32.81 -19.51
CA ALA A 617 52.82 -31.87 -20.51
C ALA A 617 51.90 -30.62 -20.60
N PRO A 618 52.45 -29.40 -20.70
CA PRO A 618 51.65 -28.18 -20.77
C PRO A 618 50.77 -28.20 -22.04
N LYS A 619 49.45 -28.14 -21.86
CA LYS A 619 48.48 -28.06 -22.94
C LYS A 619 48.16 -26.59 -23.24
N GLY A 620 47.98 -26.24 -24.52
CA GLY A 620 47.59 -24.89 -24.93
C GLY A 620 46.12 -24.57 -24.63
N LEU A 621 45.80 -23.29 -24.42
CA LEU A 621 44.46 -22.80 -24.08
C LEU A 621 43.36 -23.23 -25.07
N ALA A 622 43.69 -23.40 -26.35
CA ALA A 622 42.73 -23.78 -27.40
C ALA A 622 42.36 -25.29 -27.40
N VAL A 623 43.00 -26.12 -26.58
CA VAL A 623 42.82 -27.57 -26.54
C VAL A 623 42.05 -28.04 -25.29
N MET A 624 41.75 -27.13 -24.35
CA MET A 624 41.08 -27.46 -23.09
C MET A 624 39.56 -27.40 -23.23
N GLU A 625 38.88 -28.54 -23.21
CA GLU A 625 37.41 -28.61 -23.30
C GLU A 625 36.73 -29.21 -22.05
N LEU A 626 37.41 -30.09 -21.32
CA LEU A 626 36.85 -30.81 -20.17
C LEU A 626 37.49 -30.35 -18.85
N GLU A 627 36.73 -30.48 -17.75
CA GLU A 627 37.20 -30.15 -16.39
C GLU A 627 38.51 -30.89 -16.02
N GLU A 628 38.65 -32.13 -16.51
CA GLU A 628 39.80 -33.01 -16.27
C GLU A 628 41.09 -32.55 -16.98
N ASP A 629 40.98 -31.71 -18.02
CA ASP A 629 42.13 -31.17 -18.74
C ASP A 629 42.86 -30.05 -17.99
N LEU A 630 42.22 -29.45 -16.98
CA LEU A 630 42.76 -28.32 -16.23
C LEU A 630 43.80 -28.74 -15.19
N GLY A 631 43.51 -29.79 -14.42
CA GLY A 631 44.33 -30.28 -13.30
C GLY A 631 43.50 -30.87 -12.15
N VAL A 632 44.08 -30.94 -10.95
CA VAL A 632 43.46 -31.56 -9.76
C VAL A 632 42.34 -30.67 -9.19
N MET A 633 41.26 -31.29 -8.68
CA MET A 633 40.17 -30.60 -7.98
C MET A 633 40.57 -30.22 -6.56
N ILE A 634 40.25 -28.98 -6.17
CA ILE A 634 40.49 -28.41 -4.85
C ILE A 634 39.18 -27.79 -4.36
N ARG A 635 38.84 -28.01 -3.09
CA ARG A 635 37.74 -27.33 -2.40
C ARG A 635 38.26 -26.52 -1.22
N HIS A 636 37.95 -25.23 -1.17
CA HIS A 636 38.21 -24.41 0.00
C HIS A 636 36.89 -24.14 0.73
N ASN A 637 36.78 -24.62 1.98
CA ASN A 637 35.57 -24.52 2.79
C ASN A 637 35.76 -23.49 3.91
N TYR A 638 34.82 -22.55 4.03
CA TYR A 638 34.79 -21.57 5.11
C TYR A 638 33.57 -21.76 6.01
N THR A 639 33.79 -22.05 7.29
CA THR A 639 32.73 -22.20 8.30
C THR A 639 32.59 -20.92 9.11
N VAL A 640 31.37 -20.38 9.18
CA VAL A 640 31.03 -19.22 10.03
C VAL A 640 30.30 -19.75 11.26
N HIS A 641 30.82 -19.53 12.46
CA HIS A 641 30.27 -20.10 13.70
C HIS A 641 29.83 -18.99 14.67
N ASN A 642 28.61 -19.07 15.18
CA ASN A 642 28.12 -18.17 16.23
C ASN A 642 28.10 -18.91 17.58
N LYS A 643 29.05 -18.59 18.46
CA LYS A 643 29.16 -19.13 19.83
C LYS A 643 28.30 -18.37 20.85
N GLY A 644 27.79 -17.19 20.48
CA GLY A 644 27.00 -16.33 21.35
C GLY A 644 25.57 -16.84 21.60
N PRO A 645 24.91 -16.40 22.69
CA PRO A 645 23.54 -16.80 23.01
C PRO A 645 22.46 -16.11 22.15
N TRP A 646 22.85 -15.10 21.35
CA TRP A 646 21.96 -14.27 20.53
C TRP A 646 22.20 -14.51 19.03
N THR A 647 21.15 -14.37 18.23
CA THR A 647 21.19 -14.50 16.76
C THR A 647 21.71 -13.20 16.14
N VAL A 648 22.60 -13.29 15.14
CA VAL A 648 23.16 -12.11 14.44
C VAL A 648 22.56 -11.99 13.05
N ARG A 649 22.31 -10.76 12.57
CA ARG A 649 21.71 -10.50 11.24
C ARG A 649 22.68 -9.84 10.28
N ASN A 650 22.40 -9.94 8.99
CA ASN A 650 23.11 -9.22 7.92
C ASN A 650 24.64 -9.35 8.01
N VAL A 651 25.13 -10.57 8.22
CA VAL A 651 26.57 -10.84 8.25
C VAL A 651 27.05 -11.06 6.82
N VAL A 652 28.16 -10.46 6.45
CA VAL A 652 28.76 -10.63 5.12
C VAL A 652 30.13 -11.28 5.25
N ALA A 653 30.29 -12.46 4.66
CA ALA A 653 31.60 -13.08 4.52
C ALA A 653 32.20 -12.70 3.16
N LYS A 654 33.37 -12.09 3.16
CA LYS A 654 34.12 -11.74 1.95
C LYS A 654 35.35 -12.62 1.82
N ILE A 655 35.45 -13.35 0.71
CA ILE A 655 36.54 -14.29 0.43
C ILE A 655 37.29 -13.81 -0.80
N ASP A 656 38.59 -13.55 -0.65
CA ASP A 656 39.48 -13.15 -1.72
C ASP A 656 40.09 -14.41 -2.37
N TRP A 657 39.78 -14.61 -3.66
CA TRP A 657 40.09 -15.83 -4.40
C TRP A 657 41.26 -15.64 -5.39
N PRO A 658 42.37 -16.40 -5.29
CA PRO A 658 43.56 -16.23 -6.13
C PRO A 658 43.43 -16.95 -7.50
N TYR A 659 42.99 -16.21 -8.53
CA TYR A 659 42.68 -16.80 -9.83
C TYR A 659 43.82 -16.73 -10.86
N GLU A 660 44.73 -15.76 -10.74
CA GLU A 660 45.79 -15.49 -11.72
C GLU A 660 47.12 -15.17 -11.01
N ILE A 661 48.21 -15.83 -11.43
CA ILE A 661 49.56 -15.62 -10.89
C ILE A 661 50.09 -14.27 -11.37
N MET A 662 50.56 -13.42 -10.46
CA MET A 662 50.95 -12.05 -10.79
C MET A 662 52.31 -12.00 -11.51
N SER A 663 52.35 -11.33 -12.67
CA SER A 663 53.58 -11.08 -13.43
C SER A 663 54.24 -9.76 -13.00
N LYS A 664 55.57 -9.75 -12.83
CA LYS A 664 56.36 -8.55 -12.45
C LYS A 664 56.27 -7.38 -13.44
N PHE A 665 55.81 -7.60 -14.68
CA PHE A 665 55.82 -6.60 -15.76
C PHE A 665 54.43 -6.16 -16.25
N GLY A 666 53.33 -6.51 -15.55
CA GLY A 666 52.00 -5.95 -15.82
C GLY A 666 51.22 -6.52 -17.02
N PHE A 667 51.76 -7.51 -17.75
CA PHE A 667 51.00 -8.28 -18.77
C PHE A 667 49.98 -9.24 -18.13
N LYS A 668 49.01 -9.76 -18.91
CA LYS A 668 48.12 -10.85 -18.45
C LYS A 668 48.98 -12.02 -17.94
N GLY A 669 48.79 -12.37 -16.68
CA GLY A 669 49.42 -13.48 -15.98
C GLY A 669 48.85 -14.84 -16.37
N LYS A 670 49.40 -15.90 -15.77
CA LYS A 670 48.97 -17.28 -15.99
C LYS A 670 47.91 -17.68 -14.94
N TRP A 671 46.99 -18.57 -15.30
CA TRP A 671 45.95 -19.05 -14.39
C TRP A 671 46.53 -19.78 -13.16
N ALA A 672 45.95 -19.54 -11.98
CA ALA A 672 46.28 -20.19 -10.71
C ALA A 672 45.19 -21.20 -10.30
N LEU A 673 44.20 -20.77 -9.51
CA LEU A 673 42.99 -21.55 -9.20
C LEU A 673 41.84 -21.14 -10.11
N TYR A 674 41.37 -22.09 -10.92
CA TYR A 674 40.25 -21.89 -11.82
C TYR A 674 38.94 -22.25 -11.11
N LEU A 675 38.11 -21.24 -10.84
CA LEU A 675 36.82 -21.41 -10.17
C LEU A 675 35.78 -21.97 -11.17
N LEU A 676 35.19 -23.13 -10.83
CA LEU A 676 34.32 -23.89 -11.74
C LEU A 676 32.85 -23.46 -11.67
N ASP A 677 32.37 -23.19 -10.47
CA ASP A 677 30.99 -22.81 -10.19
C ASP A 677 30.92 -21.70 -9.14
N ILE A 678 29.75 -21.08 -9.03
CA ILE A 678 29.50 -20.04 -8.04
C ILE A 678 29.48 -20.70 -6.66
N PRO A 679 30.31 -20.25 -5.69
CA PRO A 679 30.37 -20.83 -4.35
C PRO A 679 29.00 -20.83 -3.66
N THR A 680 28.77 -21.85 -2.82
CA THR A 680 27.48 -22.04 -2.14
C THR A 680 27.60 -22.05 -0.64
N ILE A 681 26.66 -21.41 0.05
CA ILE A 681 26.46 -21.44 1.49
C ILE A 681 25.53 -22.60 1.82
N THR A 682 25.95 -23.51 2.69
CA THR A 682 25.16 -24.64 3.19
C THR A 682 24.92 -24.48 4.69
N THR A 683 23.66 -24.44 5.09
CA THR A 683 23.24 -24.35 6.49
C THR A 683 22.49 -25.62 6.88
N HIS A 684 22.98 -26.30 7.93
CA HIS A 684 22.30 -27.45 8.52
C HIS A 684 21.46 -27.01 9.72
N TYR A 685 20.17 -27.26 9.66
CA TYR A 685 19.25 -26.99 10.77
C TYR A 685 19.08 -28.22 11.66
N ILE A 686 18.70 -27.98 12.92
CA ILE A 686 18.53 -29.00 13.96
C ILE A 686 17.42 -30.02 13.60
N ASP A 687 16.49 -29.63 12.73
CA ASP A 687 15.40 -30.48 12.21
C ASP A 687 15.85 -31.43 11.08
N GLY A 688 17.14 -31.42 10.72
CA GLY A 688 17.71 -32.24 9.66
C GLY A 688 17.54 -31.66 8.25
N THR A 689 16.97 -30.47 8.12
CA THR A 689 16.85 -29.78 6.83
C THR A 689 18.16 -29.06 6.45
N MET A 690 18.41 -28.93 5.15
CA MET A 690 19.60 -28.30 4.59
C MET A 690 19.19 -27.20 3.63
N ASP A 691 19.62 -25.96 3.89
CA ASP A 691 19.42 -24.81 2.99
C ASP A 691 20.73 -24.53 2.26
N VAL A 692 20.67 -24.38 0.93
CA VAL A 692 21.82 -24.15 0.06
C VAL A 692 21.57 -22.90 -0.78
N ARG A 693 22.40 -21.86 -0.58
CA ARG A 693 22.30 -20.57 -1.26
C ARG A 693 23.57 -20.26 -2.04
N ARG A 694 23.48 -19.45 -3.09
CA ARG A 694 24.66 -19.03 -3.87
C ARG A 694 25.25 -17.74 -3.30
N CYS A 695 26.57 -17.63 -3.29
CA CYS A 695 27.27 -16.38 -3.04
C CYS A 695 27.23 -15.46 -4.26
N HIS A 696 27.48 -14.17 -4.03
CA HIS A 696 27.57 -13.17 -5.08
C HIS A 696 29.03 -12.91 -5.46
N VAL A 697 29.30 -12.78 -6.77
CA VAL A 697 30.62 -12.43 -7.31
C VAL A 697 30.46 -11.08 -8.02
N GLU A 698 31.23 -10.06 -7.66
CA GLU A 698 31.02 -8.69 -8.18
C GLU A 698 31.08 -8.59 -9.72
N GLN A 699 31.72 -9.57 -10.40
CA GLN A 699 31.78 -9.69 -11.86
C GLN A 699 31.44 -11.13 -12.33
N GLU A 700 30.19 -11.56 -12.11
CA GLU A 700 29.73 -12.96 -12.28
C GLU A 700 30.06 -13.62 -13.64
N ILE A 701 30.14 -12.87 -14.74
CA ILE A 701 30.22 -13.42 -16.11
C ILE A 701 31.67 -13.54 -16.62
N GLU A 702 32.62 -12.78 -16.05
CA GLU A 702 34.00 -12.73 -16.54
C GLU A 702 34.97 -13.61 -15.75
N GLN A 703 34.59 -14.06 -14.54
CA GLN A 703 35.52 -14.67 -13.57
C GLN A 703 35.16 -16.11 -13.16
N VAL A 704 33.89 -16.54 -13.29
CA VAL A 704 33.45 -17.91 -12.99
C VAL A 704 33.35 -18.71 -14.29
N ASN A 705 34.10 -19.81 -14.39
CA ASN A 705 34.23 -20.62 -15.60
C ASN A 705 34.27 -19.84 -16.94
N PRO A 706 35.15 -18.83 -17.10
CA PRO A 706 35.15 -17.95 -18.28
C PRO A 706 35.49 -18.64 -19.61
N LEU A 707 36.12 -19.82 -19.57
CA LEU A 707 36.44 -20.62 -20.75
C LEU A 707 35.31 -21.59 -21.16
N ASP A 708 34.16 -21.55 -20.47
CA ASP A 708 33.01 -22.43 -20.70
C ASP A 708 33.39 -23.92 -20.72
N ILE A 709 34.25 -24.32 -19.78
CA ILE A 709 34.71 -25.70 -19.65
C ILE A 709 33.53 -26.59 -19.28
N LYS A 710 33.39 -27.73 -19.98
CA LYS A 710 32.29 -28.67 -19.75
C LYS A 710 32.49 -29.39 -18.41
N LEU A 711 31.62 -29.10 -17.45
CA LEU A 711 31.64 -29.66 -16.10
C LEU A 711 31.10 -31.10 -16.07
N ASN A 712 31.73 -31.98 -15.29
CA ASN A 712 31.27 -33.36 -15.14
C ASN A 712 30.00 -33.42 -14.26
N THR A 713 28.90 -33.96 -14.82
CA THR A 713 27.56 -33.95 -14.19
C THR A 713 27.41 -34.84 -12.96
N ARG A 714 28.38 -35.70 -12.64
CA ARG A 714 28.37 -36.50 -11.39
C ARG A 714 28.54 -35.67 -10.12
N TYR A 715 29.12 -34.49 -10.23
CA TYR A 715 29.42 -33.59 -9.11
C TYR A 715 28.62 -32.28 -9.20
N ARG A 716 27.47 -32.30 -9.88
CA ARG A 716 26.62 -31.13 -10.11
C ARG A 716 25.88 -30.79 -8.81
N THR A 717 26.11 -29.60 -8.24
CA THR A 717 25.24 -29.06 -7.20
C THR A 717 23.85 -28.78 -7.79
N HIS A 718 22.79 -29.13 -7.07
CA HIS A 718 21.46 -29.48 -7.60
C HIS A 718 20.65 -28.39 -8.32
N LEU A 719 21.19 -27.18 -8.55
CA LEU A 719 20.49 -26.10 -9.23
C LEU A 719 21.47 -25.35 -10.14
N THR A 720 21.46 -25.61 -11.44
CA THR A 720 22.04 -24.75 -12.50
C THR A 720 21.24 -24.94 -13.79
N GLU A 721 20.22 -24.10 -14.02
CA GLU A 721 19.67 -23.87 -15.36
C GLU A 721 20.44 -22.73 -16.04
N PRO A 722 20.81 -22.86 -17.33
CA PRO A 722 21.46 -21.78 -18.07
C PRO A 722 20.46 -20.67 -18.44
N VAL A 723 20.84 -19.41 -18.19
CA VAL A 723 20.05 -18.23 -18.57
C VAL A 723 19.94 -18.13 -20.10
N LYS A 724 18.71 -18.19 -20.65
CA LYS A 724 18.43 -18.01 -22.08
C LYS A 724 18.70 -16.56 -22.51
N ARG A 725 19.68 -16.37 -23.41
CA ARG A 725 19.95 -15.09 -24.10
C ARG A 725 18.69 -14.56 -24.78
N HIS A 726 18.17 -13.40 -24.34
CA HIS A 726 17.11 -12.67 -25.03
C HIS A 726 17.72 -11.72 -26.08
N ASN A 727 17.42 -11.96 -27.35
CA ASN A 727 17.76 -11.06 -28.45
C ASN A 727 16.84 -9.83 -28.44
N VAL A 728 17.33 -8.70 -27.94
CA VAL A 728 16.67 -7.41 -28.10
C VAL A 728 17.17 -6.76 -29.39
N LYS A 729 16.29 -6.73 -30.41
CA LYS A 729 16.45 -5.87 -31.59
C LYS A 729 16.37 -4.41 -31.13
N ARG A 730 17.45 -3.63 -31.29
CA ARG A 730 17.40 -2.17 -31.23
C ARG A 730 17.78 -1.56 -32.58
N ALA A 731 16.97 -0.57 -32.93
CA ALA A 731 16.82 0.05 -34.23
C ALA A 731 18.06 0.87 -34.65
N ARG A 732 18.28 0.90 -35.96
CA ARG A 732 19.23 1.78 -36.67
C ARG A 732 18.93 3.26 -36.36
N SER A 733 19.92 3.97 -35.84
CA SER A 733 20.10 5.40 -36.10
C SER A 733 21.48 5.60 -36.70
N LYS A 734 21.51 6.20 -37.89
CA LYS A 734 22.72 6.54 -38.65
C LYS A 734 23.37 7.78 -38.04
N ARG A 735 24.65 7.67 -37.73
CA ARG A 735 25.74 8.61 -38.08
C ARG A 735 27.00 7.92 -37.58
N ASP A 736 27.95 7.66 -38.47
CA ASP A 736 29.34 8.06 -38.26
C ASP A 736 30.17 7.79 -39.52
N VAL A 737 31.11 8.71 -39.67
CA VAL A 737 32.01 8.94 -40.79
C VAL A 737 33.12 7.89 -40.77
N GLU A 738 33.42 7.34 -41.93
CA GLU A 738 34.58 6.48 -42.18
C GLU A 738 35.87 7.34 -42.22
N PRO A 739 37.00 6.77 -41.80
CA PRO A 739 38.08 6.72 -42.78
C PRO A 739 38.73 5.35 -42.89
N GLU A 740 39.00 4.99 -44.14
CA GLU A 740 39.77 3.86 -44.62
C GLU A 740 41.20 3.83 -44.07
N ALA A 741 41.71 2.61 -43.82
CA ALA A 741 43.04 2.21 -44.26
C ALA A 741 43.16 0.66 -44.24
N GLN A 742 43.29 0.06 -45.42
CA GLN A 742 43.90 -1.27 -45.60
C GLN A 742 45.44 -1.10 -45.86
N PRO A 743 46.20 -2.14 -46.25
CA PRO A 743 46.95 -3.03 -45.37
C PRO A 743 48.46 -3.06 -45.72
N GLN A 744 49.37 -3.37 -44.78
CA GLN A 744 50.72 -3.80 -45.15
C GLN A 744 51.23 -4.95 -44.29
N SER A 745 51.29 -6.11 -44.94
CA SER A 745 52.15 -7.24 -44.62
C SER A 745 53.54 -7.03 -45.22
N SER A 746 54.60 -7.26 -44.45
CA SER A 746 55.74 -8.14 -44.81
C SER A 746 56.91 -7.92 -43.85
N GLY A 747 57.48 -9.02 -43.33
CA GLY A 747 58.84 -9.01 -42.77
C GLY A 747 59.01 -9.94 -41.58
N GLU A 748 59.30 -11.22 -41.85
CA GLU A 748 59.96 -12.13 -40.90
C GLU A 748 61.32 -11.57 -40.48
N VAL A 749 61.64 -11.56 -39.18
CA VAL A 749 62.98 -11.88 -38.66
C VAL A 749 62.85 -12.56 -37.30
N SER A 750 63.61 -13.64 -37.17
CA SER A 750 63.79 -14.56 -36.06
C SER A 750 64.30 -13.97 -34.73
N SER A 751 63.94 -14.67 -33.66
CA SER A 751 64.70 -14.95 -32.43
C SER A 751 65.16 -13.76 -31.56
N ALA A 752 64.37 -13.48 -30.51
CA ALA A 752 64.86 -12.94 -29.25
C ALA A 752 64.11 -13.60 -28.06
N SER A 753 64.85 -14.43 -27.33
CA SER A 753 64.72 -14.80 -25.90
C SER A 753 63.43 -14.45 -25.16
N PHE A 754 62.67 -15.50 -24.83
CA PHE A 754 61.66 -15.58 -23.78
C PHE A 754 62.20 -15.11 -22.42
N PHE A 755 61.65 -14.02 -21.87
CA PHE A 755 61.73 -13.74 -20.44
C PHE A 755 60.49 -14.33 -19.74
N SER A 756 60.66 -15.43 -19.01
CA SER A 756 59.62 -16.00 -18.14
C SER A 756 59.46 -15.13 -16.89
N SER A 757 58.28 -14.56 -16.68
CA SER A 757 57.94 -13.75 -15.49
C SER A 757 57.45 -14.66 -14.35
N ARG A 758 58.33 -15.48 -13.80
CA ARG A 758 58.05 -16.40 -12.67
C ARG A 758 58.24 -15.71 -11.31
N ILE A 759 57.48 -16.13 -10.29
CA ILE A 759 57.69 -15.74 -8.89
C ILE A 759 58.95 -16.43 -8.35
N SER A 760 59.84 -15.66 -7.74
CA SER A 760 61.08 -16.19 -7.16
C SER A 760 60.77 -17.01 -5.91
N PRO A 761 61.27 -18.26 -5.79
CA PRO A 761 61.11 -19.04 -4.57
C PRO A 761 61.82 -18.39 -3.40
N HIS A 762 61.27 -18.55 -2.20
CA HIS A 762 61.92 -18.18 -0.96
C HIS A 762 62.32 -19.45 -0.19
N LYS A 763 63.37 -19.37 0.60
CA LYS A 763 63.86 -20.52 1.38
C LYS A 763 63.10 -20.63 2.69
N LYS A 764 62.41 -21.75 2.90
CA LYS A 764 61.73 -22.08 4.15
C LYS A 764 62.53 -23.20 4.84
N ASP A 765 62.71 -23.09 6.15
CA ASP A 765 63.45 -24.09 6.94
C ASP A 765 62.46 -25.10 7.50
N GLU A 766 62.49 -26.33 7.00
CA GLU A 766 61.72 -27.45 7.53
C GLU A 766 62.71 -28.50 8.06
N ASN A 767 62.63 -28.79 9.37
CA ASN A 767 63.47 -29.77 10.05
C ASN A 767 65.00 -29.60 9.85
N GLY A 768 65.48 -28.36 9.65
CA GLY A 768 66.90 -28.03 9.47
C GLY A 768 67.41 -28.13 8.02
N GLN A 769 66.51 -28.32 7.05
CA GLN A 769 66.81 -28.33 5.62
C GLN A 769 66.11 -27.15 4.93
N GLN A 770 66.90 -26.27 4.29
CA GLN A 770 66.37 -25.18 3.50
C GLN A 770 65.78 -25.70 2.19
N ILE A 771 64.48 -25.50 2.00
CA ILE A 771 63.76 -25.87 0.79
C ILE A 771 63.20 -24.62 0.08
N ASP A 772 63.16 -24.67 -1.24
CA ASP A 772 62.64 -23.58 -2.07
C ASP A 772 61.12 -23.70 -2.20
N VAL A 773 60.39 -22.75 -1.60
CA VAL A 773 58.92 -22.70 -1.54
C VAL A 773 58.39 -21.45 -2.24
N VAL A 774 57.22 -21.57 -2.87
CA VAL A 774 56.50 -20.45 -3.49
C VAL A 774 55.12 -20.34 -2.87
N THR A 775 54.72 -19.13 -2.45
CA THR A 775 53.39 -18.87 -1.89
C THR A 775 52.58 -18.00 -2.86
N ILE A 776 51.39 -18.48 -3.22
CA ILE A 776 50.42 -17.85 -4.10
C ILE A 776 49.22 -17.43 -3.24
N SER A 777 49.16 -16.15 -2.89
CA SER A 777 48.14 -15.57 -2.00
C SER A 777 47.79 -14.14 -2.41
N CYS A 778 46.55 -13.76 -2.13
CA CYS A 778 46.05 -12.39 -2.28
C CYS A 778 46.71 -11.43 -1.27
N THR A 779 46.97 -11.90 -0.04
CA THR A 779 47.53 -11.09 1.05
C THR A 779 48.99 -10.73 0.79
N GLU A 780 49.76 -11.67 0.24
CA GLU A 780 51.17 -11.49 -0.13
C GLU A 780 51.36 -10.81 -1.50
N LYS A 781 50.26 -10.46 -2.18
CA LYS A 781 50.23 -9.87 -3.53
C LYS A 781 50.98 -10.72 -4.56
N THR A 782 51.00 -12.04 -4.40
CA THR A 782 51.61 -12.97 -5.37
C THR A 782 50.59 -13.48 -6.40
N ALA A 783 49.30 -13.28 -6.14
CA ALA A 783 48.20 -13.53 -7.07
C ALA A 783 47.33 -12.29 -7.27
N ARG A 784 46.70 -12.19 -8.45
CA ARG A 784 45.52 -11.36 -8.68
C ARG A 784 44.29 -12.11 -8.19
N CYS A 785 43.44 -11.38 -7.47
CA CYS A 785 42.29 -11.94 -6.80
C CYS A 785 41.03 -11.15 -7.10
N PHE A 786 39.90 -11.84 -7.05
CA PHE A 786 38.58 -11.22 -6.98
C PHE A 786 37.91 -11.63 -5.68
N THR A 787 36.99 -10.80 -5.20
CA THR A 787 36.29 -11.04 -3.94
C THR A 787 34.93 -11.65 -4.21
N VAL A 788 34.62 -12.73 -3.49
CA VAL A 788 33.29 -13.34 -3.44
C VAL A 788 32.61 -12.93 -2.14
N ALA A 789 31.43 -12.32 -2.25
CA ALA A 789 30.63 -11.87 -1.11
C ALA A 789 29.48 -12.85 -0.86
N CYS A 790 29.47 -13.46 0.32
CA CYS A 790 28.43 -14.38 0.77
C CYS A 790 27.61 -13.69 1.88
N TYR A 791 26.31 -13.48 1.61
CA TYR A 791 25.41 -12.77 2.51
C TYR A 791 24.62 -13.75 3.39
N PHE A 792 24.62 -13.51 4.70
CA PHE A 792 23.84 -14.24 5.69
C PHE A 792 22.75 -13.33 6.26
N ASP A 793 21.48 -13.69 6.02
CA ASP A 793 20.35 -12.93 6.57
C ASP A 793 20.29 -13.03 8.11
N PHE A 794 20.54 -14.24 8.62
CA PHE A 794 20.62 -14.54 10.05
C PHE A 794 21.59 -15.70 10.31
N ILE A 795 22.31 -15.64 11.42
CA ILE A 795 23.14 -16.72 11.96
C ILE A 795 22.64 -17.00 13.37
N ASP A 796 21.90 -18.10 13.51
CA ASP A 796 21.31 -18.51 14.79
C ASP A 796 22.41 -18.80 15.83
N ALA A 797 22.06 -18.66 17.12
CA ALA A 797 22.94 -19.05 18.21
C ALA A 797 23.35 -20.53 18.08
N ASN A 798 24.63 -20.83 18.27
CA ASN A 798 25.24 -22.16 18.11
C ASN A 798 25.09 -22.78 16.70
N SER A 799 24.91 -21.97 15.65
CA SER A 799 24.89 -22.46 14.26
C SER A 799 26.26 -22.28 13.58
N ALA A 800 26.56 -23.18 12.63
CA ALA A 800 27.84 -23.21 11.91
C ALA A 800 27.67 -23.45 10.39
N PRO A 801 27.11 -22.50 9.62
CA PRO A 801 27.02 -22.62 8.16
C PRO A 801 28.39 -22.68 7.47
N VAL A 802 28.45 -23.41 6.34
CA VAL A 802 29.69 -23.67 5.58
C VAL A 802 29.57 -23.12 4.15
N ILE A 803 30.61 -22.43 3.68
CA ILE A 803 30.74 -21.89 2.32
C ILE A 803 31.71 -22.78 1.53
N ASP A 804 31.25 -23.39 0.45
CA ASP A 804 32.02 -24.32 -0.40
C ASP A 804 32.49 -23.64 -1.69
N PHE A 805 33.81 -23.57 -1.90
CA PHE A 805 34.44 -23.11 -3.13
C PHE A 805 35.03 -24.28 -3.89
N ARG A 806 34.51 -24.59 -5.08
CA ARG A 806 35.04 -25.68 -5.92
C ARG A 806 35.83 -25.13 -7.10
N ALA A 807 37.11 -25.52 -7.16
CA ALA A 807 38.03 -25.06 -8.18
C ALA A 807 38.96 -26.18 -8.67
N ARG A 808 39.73 -25.89 -9.72
CA ARG A 808 40.85 -26.73 -10.16
C ARG A 808 42.15 -25.96 -10.24
N LEU A 809 43.24 -26.66 -9.92
CA LEU A 809 44.59 -26.17 -10.16
C LEU A 809 44.87 -26.12 -11.66
N TRP A 810 45.41 -25.02 -12.17
CA TRP A 810 45.80 -24.91 -13.57
C TRP A 810 47.17 -25.55 -13.85
N ASN A 811 47.20 -26.86 -14.04
CA ASN A 811 48.40 -27.69 -14.10
C ASN A 811 49.48 -27.16 -15.06
N SER A 812 49.09 -26.65 -16.24
CA SER A 812 50.03 -26.12 -17.25
C SER A 812 50.83 -24.89 -16.78
N SER A 813 50.30 -24.11 -15.84
CA SER A 813 51.04 -22.98 -15.24
C SER A 813 52.09 -23.46 -14.27
N PHE A 814 51.75 -24.48 -13.46
CA PHE A 814 52.60 -24.99 -12.39
C PHE A 814 53.70 -25.92 -12.93
N THR A 815 53.41 -26.81 -13.88
CA THR A 815 54.43 -27.65 -14.53
C THR A 815 55.42 -26.85 -15.36
N GLY A 816 54.98 -25.74 -15.97
CA GLY A 816 55.84 -24.88 -16.79
C GLY A 816 56.81 -24.02 -15.99
N ASP A 817 56.38 -23.45 -14.87
CA ASP A 817 57.16 -22.44 -14.14
C ASP A 817 57.72 -22.93 -12.79
N TYR A 818 57.11 -23.95 -12.16
CA TYR A 818 57.37 -24.33 -10.77
C TYR A 818 57.68 -25.83 -10.59
N ASN A 819 58.18 -26.52 -11.61
CA ASN A 819 58.57 -27.94 -11.48
C ASN A 819 59.89 -28.16 -10.70
N ASP A 820 60.68 -27.09 -10.54
CA ASP A 820 62.00 -27.07 -9.89
C ASP A 820 61.98 -26.63 -8.42
N VAL A 821 60.82 -26.19 -7.90
CA VAL A 821 60.64 -25.89 -6.47
C VAL A 821 60.20 -27.13 -5.69
N GLU A 822 60.30 -27.11 -4.36
CA GLU A 822 59.93 -28.27 -3.52
C GLU A 822 58.41 -28.42 -3.42
N TYR A 823 57.70 -27.32 -3.13
CA TYR A 823 56.24 -27.24 -3.22
C TYR A 823 55.75 -25.80 -3.37
N VAL A 824 54.48 -25.66 -3.76
CA VAL A 824 53.78 -24.39 -3.90
C VAL A 824 52.60 -24.33 -2.92
N GLU A 825 52.56 -23.31 -2.07
CA GLU A 825 51.45 -23.03 -1.16
C GLU A 825 50.45 -22.10 -1.86
N ILE A 826 49.18 -22.48 -1.92
CA ILE A 826 48.13 -21.69 -2.57
C ILE A 826 47.06 -21.40 -1.53
N ALA A 827 46.77 -20.13 -1.28
CA ALA A 827 45.86 -19.76 -0.22
C ALA A 827 44.83 -18.69 -0.59
N SER A 828 43.59 -18.91 -0.16
CA SER A 828 42.52 -17.92 -0.20
C SER A 828 42.28 -17.33 1.20
N HIS A 829 41.79 -16.10 1.26
CA HIS A 829 41.62 -15.35 2.51
C HIS A 829 40.17 -14.92 2.72
N GLY A 830 39.63 -15.08 3.92
CA GLY A 830 38.25 -14.74 4.26
C GLY A 830 38.16 -13.80 5.45
N ARG A 831 37.18 -12.88 5.44
CA ARG A 831 36.86 -11.97 6.54
C ARG A 831 35.34 -11.84 6.73
N LEU A 832 34.90 -11.62 7.97
CA LEU A 832 33.51 -11.30 8.32
C LEU A 832 33.34 -9.80 8.52
N GLU A 833 32.25 -9.25 7.96
CA GLU A 833 31.80 -7.88 8.19
C GLU A 833 30.41 -7.92 8.86
N VAL A 834 30.32 -7.31 10.05
CA VAL A 834 29.11 -7.22 10.86
C VAL A 834 28.68 -5.76 10.96
N ASP A 835 27.38 -5.49 10.84
CA ASP A 835 26.82 -4.14 10.96
C ASP A 835 26.80 -3.67 12.42
N ALA A 836 27.65 -2.69 12.75
CA ALA A 836 27.79 -2.13 14.09
C ALA A 836 26.50 -1.44 14.63
N SER A 837 25.53 -1.11 13.76
CA SER A 837 24.25 -0.51 14.16
C SER A 837 23.31 -1.48 14.91
N GLN A 838 23.63 -2.78 14.92
CA GLN A 838 22.82 -3.80 15.59
C GLN A 838 22.98 -3.83 17.12
N GLY A 839 23.90 -3.03 17.69
CA GLY A 839 24.13 -2.99 19.14
C GLY A 839 24.75 -4.28 19.69
N ILE A 840 25.51 -4.96 18.84
CA ILE A 840 26.20 -6.22 19.12
C ILE A 840 27.65 -5.93 19.51
N GLU A 841 28.07 -6.46 20.64
CA GLU A 841 29.48 -6.50 21.05
C GLU A 841 30.07 -7.84 20.59
N ASP A 842 31.08 -7.81 19.70
CA ASP A 842 31.79 -8.96 19.10
C ASP A 842 33.33 -8.74 19.14
N ASP A 843 34.11 -9.82 19.07
CA ASP A 843 35.58 -9.76 19.04
C ASP A 843 36.09 -9.72 17.59
N PRO A 844 36.74 -8.66 17.11
CA PRO A 844 37.19 -8.58 15.71
C PRO A 844 38.35 -9.55 15.38
N THR A 845 39.01 -10.15 16.37
CA THR A 845 40.24 -10.94 16.15
C THR A 845 40.01 -12.34 15.57
N ASN A 846 38.83 -12.91 15.76
CA ASN A 846 38.44 -14.25 15.30
C ASN A 846 37.60 -14.23 14.00
N ASN A 847 37.43 -13.05 13.40
CA ASN A 847 36.61 -12.80 12.22
C ASN A 847 37.38 -12.97 10.89
N VAL A 848 38.61 -13.50 10.93
CA VAL A 848 39.52 -13.63 9.79
C VAL A 848 40.08 -15.05 9.70
N ALA A 849 40.10 -15.64 8.50
CA ALA A 849 40.60 -17.00 8.28
C ALA A 849 41.28 -17.18 6.91
N GLN A 850 42.14 -18.20 6.77
CA GLN A 850 42.83 -18.54 5.52
C GLN A 850 42.70 -20.04 5.24
N ALA A 851 42.37 -20.40 4.00
CA ALA A 851 42.34 -21.79 3.53
C ALA A 851 43.54 -22.02 2.60
N THR A 852 44.39 -23.01 2.92
CA THR A 852 45.67 -23.25 2.23
C THR A 852 45.74 -24.66 1.67
N THR A 853 46.19 -24.78 0.43
CA THR A 853 46.48 -26.04 -0.26
C THR A 853 47.96 -26.10 -0.63
N ILE A 854 48.61 -27.24 -0.37
CA ILE A 854 50.03 -27.46 -0.69
C ILE A 854 50.13 -28.34 -1.93
N ALA A 855 50.87 -27.88 -2.95
CA ALA A 855 51.01 -28.56 -4.24
C ALA A 855 52.47 -28.96 -4.52
N TYR A 856 52.71 -30.27 -4.67
CA TYR A 856 54.04 -30.84 -4.96
C TYR A 856 54.20 -31.20 -6.45
N PRO A 857 55.37 -30.96 -7.08
CA PRO A 857 55.64 -31.46 -8.41
C PRO A 857 55.83 -32.98 -8.42
N ASP A 858 55.17 -33.68 -9.32
CA ASP A 858 55.32 -35.14 -9.46
C ASP A 858 56.57 -35.46 -10.30
N ARG A 859 57.67 -35.79 -9.61
CA ARG A 859 58.95 -36.13 -10.25
C ARG A 859 59.01 -37.65 -10.48
N PRO A 860 59.20 -38.16 -11.71
CA PRO A 860 59.46 -39.58 -11.89
C PRO A 860 60.74 -39.93 -11.11
N ALA A 861 60.67 -40.95 -10.26
CA ALA A 861 61.77 -41.37 -9.40
C ALA A 861 62.98 -41.81 -10.24
N ILE A 862 63.86 -40.89 -10.62
CA ILE A 862 65.18 -41.22 -11.19
C ILE A 862 66.09 -41.56 -10.02
N GLY A 863 65.88 -42.79 -9.55
CA GLY A 863 66.68 -43.49 -8.57
C GLY A 863 66.60 -45.00 -8.81
N GLU A 864 66.56 -45.43 -10.07
CA GLU A 864 66.90 -46.82 -10.39
C GLU A 864 68.36 -47.07 -9.99
N PRO A 865 68.67 -48.13 -9.23
CA PRO A 865 70.02 -48.40 -8.76
C PRO A 865 70.94 -48.66 -9.96
N ARG A 866 72.04 -47.93 -10.04
CA ARG A 866 73.07 -48.10 -11.10
C ARG A 866 73.49 -49.59 -11.17
N PRO A 867 73.42 -50.24 -12.35
CA PRO A 867 73.79 -51.64 -12.48
C PRO A 867 75.27 -51.84 -12.15
N ALA A 868 75.56 -52.89 -11.38
CA ALA A 868 76.91 -53.22 -10.94
C ALA A 868 77.84 -53.46 -12.15
N PRO A 869 79.11 -53.04 -12.08
CA PRO A 869 80.06 -53.22 -13.17
C PRO A 869 80.18 -54.68 -13.64
N TRP A 870 80.22 -54.89 -14.97
CA TRP A 870 80.14 -56.23 -15.57
C TRP A 870 81.25 -57.22 -15.14
N TRP A 871 82.40 -56.71 -14.68
CA TRP A 871 83.48 -57.55 -14.16
C TRP A 871 83.09 -58.32 -12.89
N LEU A 872 82.14 -57.83 -12.10
CA LEU A 872 81.59 -58.57 -10.95
C LEU A 872 80.76 -59.79 -11.42
N TYR A 873 80.03 -59.68 -12.53
CA TYR A 873 79.37 -60.84 -13.14
C TYR A 873 80.40 -61.85 -13.66
N LEU A 874 81.50 -61.38 -14.27
CA LEU A 874 82.57 -62.26 -14.75
C LEU A 874 83.29 -62.99 -13.61
N ILE A 875 83.54 -62.31 -12.48
CA ILE A 875 84.11 -62.94 -11.27
C ILE A 875 83.15 -63.99 -10.68
N SER A 876 81.86 -63.67 -10.58
CA SER A 876 80.86 -64.66 -10.11
C SER A 876 80.77 -65.89 -11.00
N VAL A 877 80.86 -65.72 -12.32
CA VAL A 877 80.87 -66.86 -13.27
C VAL A 877 82.14 -67.70 -13.11
N LEU A 878 83.31 -67.07 -12.94
CA LEU A 878 84.57 -67.80 -12.74
C LEU A 878 84.59 -68.57 -11.42
N ILE A 879 84.09 -67.97 -10.33
CA ILE A 879 83.96 -68.66 -9.03
C ILE A 879 82.96 -69.81 -9.14
N GLY A 880 81.82 -69.58 -9.80
CA GLY A 880 80.81 -70.62 -10.04
C GLY A 880 81.36 -71.81 -10.83
N LEU A 881 82.13 -71.55 -11.90
CA LEU A 881 82.79 -72.60 -12.68
C LEU A 881 83.87 -73.34 -11.89
N LEU A 882 84.61 -72.64 -11.02
CA LEU A 882 85.60 -73.26 -10.15
C LEU A 882 84.94 -74.22 -9.14
N ILE A 883 83.85 -73.79 -8.50
CA ILE A 883 83.06 -74.62 -7.59
C ILE A 883 82.47 -75.82 -8.34
N LEU A 884 81.92 -75.61 -9.54
CA LEU A 884 81.36 -76.67 -10.37
C LEU A 884 82.43 -77.70 -10.77
N ALA A 885 83.64 -77.26 -11.12
CA ALA A 885 84.75 -78.14 -11.46
C ALA A 885 85.22 -78.97 -10.25
N ILE A 886 85.27 -78.37 -9.06
CA ILE A 886 85.56 -79.08 -7.80
C ILE A 886 84.47 -80.13 -7.53
N LEU A 887 83.19 -79.76 -7.67
CA LEU A 887 82.06 -80.67 -7.51
C LEU A 887 82.08 -81.82 -8.52
N ALA A 888 82.35 -81.53 -9.80
CA ALA A 888 82.47 -82.53 -10.84
C ALA A 888 83.66 -83.47 -10.60
N TYR A 889 84.78 -82.95 -10.11
CA TYR A 889 85.94 -83.76 -9.72
C TYR A 889 85.62 -84.69 -8.54
N ILE A 890 84.90 -84.19 -7.52
CA ILE A 890 84.41 -85.00 -6.40
C ILE A 890 83.46 -86.09 -6.90
N LEU A 891 82.46 -85.75 -7.73
CA LEU A 891 81.49 -86.70 -8.29
C LEU A 891 82.13 -87.73 -9.24
N TYR A 892 83.18 -87.34 -9.96
CA TYR A 892 84.00 -88.24 -10.77
C TYR A 892 84.81 -89.21 -9.90
N LYS A 893 85.45 -88.74 -8.82
CA LYS A 893 86.16 -89.57 -7.84
C LYS A 893 85.20 -90.52 -7.09
N CYS A 894 83.94 -90.12 -6.91
CA CYS A 894 82.88 -90.94 -6.32
C CYS A 894 82.22 -91.91 -7.34
N GLY A 895 82.68 -91.97 -8.60
CA GLY A 895 82.31 -93.01 -9.56
C GLY A 895 80.93 -92.88 -10.22
N PHE A 896 80.32 -91.67 -10.19
CA PHE A 896 78.91 -91.47 -10.54
C PHE A 896 78.58 -91.59 -12.06
N PHE A 897 79.51 -91.34 -12.98
CA PHE A 897 79.19 -91.13 -14.41
C PHE A 897 79.54 -92.28 -15.38
N LYS A 898 79.28 -93.53 -15.03
CA LYS A 898 79.38 -94.64 -16.01
C LYS A 898 78.07 -95.40 -16.12
N ARG A 899 77.30 -95.18 -17.20
CA ARG A 899 76.59 -96.27 -17.89
C ARG A 899 76.19 -95.93 -19.33
N LYS A 900 76.45 -96.93 -20.19
CA LYS A 900 76.41 -96.99 -21.67
C LYS A 900 75.00 -96.82 -22.24
N ARG A 901 74.92 -96.13 -23.38
CA ARG A 901 73.87 -96.31 -24.40
C ARG A 901 74.52 -96.38 -25.78
N VAL A 902 73.94 -97.22 -26.63
CA VAL A 902 74.09 -97.31 -28.09
C VAL A 902 72.65 -97.59 -28.53
N ASP A 903 71.94 -96.59 -29.06
CA ASP A 903 71.97 -96.15 -30.48
C ASP A 903 71.23 -97.21 -31.31
N GLU A 904 70.05 -96.90 -31.87
CA GLU A 904 69.84 -96.36 -33.23
C GLU A 904 68.79 -97.30 -33.92
N PRO A 905 68.36 -97.13 -35.18
CA PRO A 905 67.99 -95.91 -35.92
C PRO A 905 66.68 -96.02 -36.76
N SER A 906 65.99 -94.88 -36.90
CA SER A 906 65.19 -94.27 -38.01
C SER A 906 64.18 -95.02 -38.93
N LEU A 907 63.08 -94.32 -39.27
CA LEU A 907 62.21 -94.66 -40.43
C LEU A 907 61.81 -93.50 -41.39
N TYR A 908 61.73 -92.22 -40.98
CA TYR A 908 61.33 -91.13 -41.92
C TYR A 908 62.48 -90.59 -42.79
N THR A 909 63.75 -90.80 -42.38
CA THR A 909 64.92 -90.49 -43.23
C THR A 909 65.05 -91.40 -44.46
N ALA A 910 64.17 -92.40 -44.63
CA ALA A 910 64.07 -93.18 -45.86
C ALA A 910 63.16 -92.53 -46.93
N GLU A 911 62.12 -91.77 -46.57
CA GLU A 911 61.11 -91.30 -47.54
C GLU A 911 61.45 -89.93 -48.17
N LEU A 912 61.94 -88.97 -47.38
CA LEU A 912 62.26 -87.64 -47.94
C LEU A 912 63.49 -87.63 -48.86
N LYS A 913 64.37 -88.63 -48.74
CA LYS A 913 65.48 -88.82 -49.68
C LYS A 913 64.98 -89.31 -51.05
N HIS A 914 63.86 -90.04 -51.09
CA HIS A 914 63.30 -90.62 -52.31
C HIS A 914 62.58 -89.59 -53.20
N GLU A 915 61.87 -88.62 -52.63
CA GLU A 915 61.10 -87.65 -53.43
C GLU A 915 61.98 -86.57 -54.10
N ARG A 916 63.08 -86.15 -53.46
CA ARG A 916 63.96 -85.11 -54.03
C ARG A 916 64.84 -85.61 -55.17
N GLU A 917 65.20 -86.89 -55.20
CA GLU A 917 65.95 -87.48 -56.32
C GLU A 917 65.13 -87.51 -57.63
N GLN A 918 63.80 -87.51 -57.56
CA GLN A 918 62.94 -87.55 -58.76
C GLN A 918 62.65 -86.19 -59.39
N TRP A 919 62.65 -85.09 -58.63
CA TRP A 919 62.43 -83.76 -59.23
C TRP A 919 63.63 -83.25 -60.05
N ALA A 920 64.85 -83.64 -59.69
CA ALA A 920 66.07 -83.11 -60.31
C ALA A 920 66.36 -83.68 -61.73
N GLN A 921 65.87 -84.87 -62.09
CA GLN A 921 66.01 -85.39 -63.46
C GLN A 921 64.99 -84.84 -64.46
N SER A 922 64.00 -84.06 -63.99
CA SER A 922 62.98 -83.49 -64.88
C SER A 922 63.49 -82.32 -65.74
N GLN A 923 64.72 -81.84 -65.56
CA GLN A 923 65.38 -80.98 -66.56
C GLN A 923 66.92 -81.13 -66.53
N MET A 924 67.37 -82.23 -67.17
CA MET A 924 68.71 -82.52 -67.72
C MET A 924 69.88 -82.91 -66.79
#